data_AF-A0AAD5VW49-F1
#
_entry.id   AF-A0AAD5VW49-F1
#
_cell.length_a   1.000
_cell.length_b   1.000
_cell.length_c   1.000
_cell.angle_alpha   90.00
_cell.angle_beta   90.00
_cell.angle_gamma   90.00
#
_symmetry.space_group_name_H-M   'P 1'
#
loop_
_entity.id
_entity.type
_entity.pdbx_description
1 polymer ?
#
loop_
_entity_poly.entity_id
_entity_poly.type
_entity_poly.pdbx_seq_one_letter_code
_entity_poly.pdbx_strand_id
1 'polypeptide(L)'
;MTGLTITIPDPETMALPIITEYIKLHPRLSDLGWGGYSGFSNTSLQAYWVAPNVSLAQVNETMSPFFDFVKNTTLNPNATTLTIPFDDFPSWLNFTFGTVGGGSQVGVNVELASRLLARDAAEGERAEQTAKRLLGMNGIAINAICGGAVSRINPSSAGLNPNWRKAVGEVYTTGAWADGTPASVIEGIRKQLIQDIHTLDPISPGSATYMNELRYRTQYPSWYDGLDLLSRKALFDILSSALPLANGRPSAAAALPAAPASTLCHRTITTVAVLPPVLVEADANANLALANVNRRQLNAELPTQAECRRNSTANNGMKSVVSVLSAHSNLTIRISLTMAWPAAGRRLCFGLTTVAAVSYFSSYRKPIIYADSEDDASQSVDNQAPRKWDPLANHIWMASDRGGWHGVKVIQYDYATLPNRGDRQTSLGFHAVKMGHGCNWVLSSLTEGLRGWETCVFVFKALIPSAYDLLDILIRRYTTPLGDPDKIYPCTELKHDVPSEEFDNAIRRAFHDVDRAIVDQARDLVFSSPSKSLNAFPLASAISGCTAMLAFYDDGTRTLKIANVGDGRAVLGRQAVREDGTQYLKVEVLSSEHTSTNPSEKARIDEAYSAEDISIVQRHVGRDVTRAFGLAMCKWSQEVQERMHKEYMGDPPLRGLSSGPTSNSETRSPPYITAEPEITTVQVGPDDVLIMANKGLWNSLTNEEAVGLLGKWLMQRNYRLQEPITEPTEENFMTRDMLPVDFSNESEDTTTWYKRWNLPKKFICVDSNAGVHLIRNALGGAHRDFTEGLLMVPYPFCANNREELAVTVIFFE
;
A
#
# COMPACT_ATOMS: atom_id res chain seq x y z
N MET A 1 -3.78 37.90 15.36
CA MET A 1 -3.15 36.74 16.03
C MET A 1 -3.10 37.00 17.52
N THR A 2 -3.23 35.96 18.34
CA THR A 2 -3.00 36.02 19.79
C THR A 2 -2.37 34.71 20.29
N GLY A 3 -1.75 34.70 21.46
CA GLY A 3 -1.07 33.51 21.98
C GLY A 3 -0.65 33.62 23.44
N LEU A 4 -0.38 32.46 24.03
CA LEU A 4 0.02 32.26 25.41
C LEU A 4 1.25 31.34 25.46
N THR A 5 2.20 31.61 26.35
CA THR A 5 3.31 30.70 26.65
C THR A 5 3.64 30.78 28.13
N ILE A 6 3.55 29.64 28.83
CA ILE A 6 3.80 29.52 30.26
C ILE A 6 4.67 28.32 30.60
N THR A 7 5.42 28.44 31.69
CA THR A 7 5.93 27.30 32.48
C THR A 7 5.08 27.21 33.74
N ILE A 8 4.63 26.00 34.08
CA ILE A 8 3.76 25.72 35.23
C ILE A 8 4.68 25.44 36.43
N PRO A 9 4.71 26.29 37.48
CA PRO A 9 5.72 26.21 38.52
C PRO A 9 5.47 25.09 39.54
N ASP A 10 4.20 24.72 39.76
CA ASP A 10 3.79 23.52 40.50
C ASP A 10 2.90 22.65 39.59
N PRO A 11 3.49 21.68 38.87
CA PRO A 11 2.76 20.74 38.03
C PRO A 11 1.68 19.93 38.75
N GLU A 12 1.86 19.60 40.03
CA GLU A 12 0.98 18.68 40.76
C GLU A 12 -0.35 19.35 41.12
N THR A 13 -0.33 20.63 41.49
CA THR A 13 -1.55 21.37 41.84
C THR A 13 -2.11 22.22 40.70
N MET A 14 -1.28 22.77 39.82
CA MET A 14 -1.71 23.80 38.86
C MET A 14 -2.01 23.28 37.45
N ALA A 15 -1.38 22.17 37.02
CA ALA A 15 -1.51 21.73 35.62
C ALA A 15 -2.94 21.30 35.27
N LEU A 16 -3.59 20.54 36.15
CA LEU A 16 -4.95 20.07 35.91
C LEU A 16 -5.98 21.23 35.79
N PRO A 17 -6.06 22.20 36.72
CA PRO A 17 -6.92 23.39 36.54
C PRO A 17 -6.66 24.14 35.24
N ILE A 18 -5.38 24.37 34.89
CA ILE A 18 -4.99 25.13 33.69
C ILE A 18 -5.41 24.41 32.40
N ILE A 19 -5.13 23.11 32.28
CA ILE A 19 -5.54 22.33 31.10
C ILE A 19 -7.05 22.10 31.06
N THR A 20 -7.74 22.02 32.21
CA THR A 20 -9.20 21.91 32.25
C THR A 20 -9.87 23.15 31.66
N GLU A 21 -9.48 24.36 32.09
CA GLU A 21 -10.02 25.59 31.48
C GLU A 21 -9.55 25.79 30.04
N TYR A 22 -8.35 25.31 29.67
CA TYR A 22 -7.92 25.32 28.27
C TYR A 22 -8.79 24.41 27.39
N ILE A 23 -9.13 23.20 27.84
CA ILE A 23 -10.03 22.30 27.12
C ILE A 23 -11.43 22.94 26.97
N LYS A 24 -11.99 23.51 28.04
CA LYS A 24 -13.29 24.25 28.03
C LYS A 24 -13.32 25.45 27.08
N LEU A 25 -12.17 26.00 26.69
CA LEU A 25 -12.09 27.13 25.76
C LEU A 25 -12.40 26.72 24.31
N HIS A 26 -12.13 25.46 23.93
CA HIS A 26 -12.20 25.00 22.52
C HIS A 26 -13.58 25.11 21.87
N PRO A 27 -14.71 24.77 22.52
CA PRO A 27 -16.04 24.99 21.95
C PRO A 27 -16.29 26.45 21.55
N ARG A 28 -16.00 27.40 22.46
CA ARG A 28 -16.15 28.85 22.20
C ARG A 28 -15.24 29.33 21.08
N LEU A 29 -14.01 28.82 20.98
CA LEU A 29 -13.09 29.15 19.88
C LEU A 29 -13.58 28.61 18.53
N SER A 30 -14.11 27.38 18.50
CA SER A 30 -14.71 26.79 17.31
C SER A 30 -15.93 27.60 16.83
N ASP A 31 -16.84 27.95 17.74
CA ASP A 31 -18.03 28.74 17.41
C ASP A 31 -17.70 30.16 16.89
N LEU A 32 -16.68 30.81 17.49
CA LEU A 32 -16.22 32.14 17.10
C LEU A 32 -15.24 32.16 15.90
N GLY A 33 -15.01 31.02 15.24
CA GLY A 33 -14.25 31.00 13.98
C GLY A 33 -12.72 30.98 14.11
N TRP A 34 -12.17 30.63 15.28
CA TRP A 34 -10.72 30.63 15.51
C TRP A 34 -10.04 29.36 14.97
N GLY A 35 -8.92 29.56 14.28
CA GLY A 35 -7.89 28.54 14.03
C GLY A 35 -6.73 28.69 15.03
N GLY A 36 -5.86 27.69 15.12
CA GLY A 36 -4.71 27.73 16.02
C GLY A 36 -4.01 26.39 16.24
N TYR A 37 -2.86 26.47 16.89
CA TYR A 37 -1.97 25.37 17.25
C TYR A 37 -1.59 25.50 18.73
N SER A 38 -1.42 24.38 19.42
CA SER A 38 -0.95 24.35 20.81
C SER A 38 -0.12 23.11 21.12
N GLY A 39 0.72 23.22 22.15
CA GLY A 39 1.44 22.12 22.77
C GLY A 39 1.48 22.31 24.29
N PHE A 40 1.25 21.25 25.06
CA PHE A 40 1.29 21.28 26.51
C PHE A 40 1.81 19.97 27.11
N SER A 41 2.14 20.07 28.40
CA SER A 41 2.58 18.99 29.27
C SER A 41 2.13 19.31 30.71
N ASN A 42 2.53 18.49 31.67
CA ASN A 42 2.41 18.84 33.10
C ASN A 42 3.18 20.12 33.50
N THR A 43 4.21 20.51 32.75
CA THR A 43 5.15 21.59 33.11
C THR A 43 5.03 22.84 32.22
N SER A 44 4.24 22.80 31.15
CA SER A 44 4.15 23.91 30.20
C SER A 44 2.85 23.91 29.39
N LEU A 45 2.46 25.10 28.93
CA LEU A 45 1.43 25.29 27.89
C LEU A 45 1.88 26.41 26.96
N GLN A 46 1.90 26.12 25.66
CA GLN A 46 2.19 27.04 24.57
C GLN A 46 1.03 26.95 23.57
N ALA A 47 0.42 28.08 23.21
CA ALA A 47 -0.70 28.10 22.27
C ALA A 47 -0.75 29.40 21.46
N TYR A 48 -1.13 29.29 20.19
CA TYR A 48 -1.26 30.40 19.25
C TYR A 48 -2.56 30.26 18.47
N TRP A 49 -3.34 31.33 18.40
CA TRP A 49 -4.63 31.37 17.70
C TRP A 49 -4.72 32.55 16.73
N VAL A 50 -5.48 32.33 15.66
CA VAL A 50 -5.79 33.31 14.64
C VAL A 50 -7.29 33.27 14.34
N ALA A 51 -7.93 34.44 14.35
CA ALA A 51 -9.27 34.63 13.83
C ALA A 51 -9.20 35.76 12.79
N PRO A 52 -9.73 35.57 11.57
CA PRO A 52 -9.90 36.63 10.59
C PRO A 52 -11.09 37.53 10.98
N ASN A 53 -11.07 38.79 10.54
CA ASN A 53 -12.21 39.71 10.63
C ASN A 53 -12.79 39.90 12.06
N VAL A 54 -11.92 39.99 13.07
CA VAL A 54 -12.30 40.33 14.47
C VAL A 54 -11.54 41.55 14.97
N SER A 55 -12.21 42.41 15.75
CA SER A 55 -11.58 43.57 16.39
C SER A 55 -10.77 43.18 17.63
N LEU A 56 -9.79 44.02 18.01
CA LEU A 56 -8.99 43.81 19.22
C LEU A 56 -9.85 43.73 20.51
N ALA A 57 -10.98 44.44 20.55
CA ALA A 57 -11.93 44.35 21.66
C ALA A 57 -12.53 42.94 21.80
N GLN A 58 -12.98 42.34 20.69
CA GLN A 58 -13.52 40.98 20.66
C GLN A 58 -12.45 39.91 20.95
N VAL A 59 -11.20 40.15 20.53
CA VAL A 59 -10.04 39.31 20.92
C VAL A 59 -9.86 39.30 22.43
N ASN A 60 -9.89 40.48 23.06
CA ASN A 60 -9.72 40.62 24.51
C ASN A 60 -10.91 40.00 25.27
N GLU A 61 -12.15 40.22 24.83
CA GLU A 61 -13.38 39.62 25.38
C GLU A 61 -13.39 38.07 25.30
N THR A 62 -12.73 37.52 24.28
CA THR A 62 -12.61 36.07 24.09
C THR A 62 -11.49 35.47 24.95
N MET A 63 -10.31 36.09 24.97
CA MET A 63 -9.08 35.47 25.47
C MET A 63 -8.62 35.94 26.86
N SER A 64 -8.88 37.20 27.25
CA SER A 64 -8.40 37.73 28.55
C SER A 64 -8.87 36.92 29.76
N PRO A 65 -10.13 36.45 29.85
CA PRO A 65 -10.58 35.64 30.98
C PRO A 65 -9.72 34.37 31.21
N PHE A 66 -9.28 33.71 30.14
CA PHE A 66 -8.38 32.56 30.23
C PHE A 66 -6.95 32.97 30.58
N PHE A 67 -6.43 34.05 29.97
CA PHE A 67 -5.09 34.57 30.27
C PHE A 67 -4.96 35.03 31.73
N ASP A 68 -5.97 35.69 32.27
CA ASP A 68 -5.99 36.19 33.63
C ASP A 68 -6.21 35.05 34.64
N PHE A 69 -7.03 34.05 34.31
CA PHE A 69 -7.12 32.81 35.08
C PHE A 69 -5.76 32.10 35.18
N VAL A 70 -5.03 31.96 34.08
CA VAL A 70 -3.69 31.34 34.07
C VAL A 70 -2.67 32.16 34.87
N LYS A 71 -2.66 33.49 34.74
CA LYS A 71 -1.78 34.39 35.51
C LYS A 71 -2.07 34.30 37.02
N ASN A 72 -3.34 34.32 37.41
CA ASN A 72 -3.75 34.22 38.81
C ASN A 72 -3.46 32.82 39.40
N THR A 73 -3.64 31.75 38.62
CA THR A 73 -3.39 30.37 39.07
C THR A 73 -1.90 30.07 39.24
N THR A 74 -1.06 30.55 38.32
CA THR A 74 0.39 30.29 38.36
C THR A 74 1.17 31.27 39.23
N LEU A 75 0.63 32.46 39.49
CA LEU A 75 1.33 33.62 40.07
C LEU A 75 2.65 33.98 39.35
N ASN A 76 2.81 33.52 38.10
CA ASN A 76 4.10 33.49 37.41
C ASN A 76 4.26 34.72 36.49
N PRO A 77 5.21 35.64 36.74
CA PRO A 77 5.42 36.81 35.90
C PRO A 77 5.91 36.48 34.48
N ASN A 78 6.38 35.25 34.24
CA ASN A 78 6.86 34.80 32.93
C ASN A 78 5.71 34.34 32.00
N ALA A 79 4.45 34.39 32.45
CA ALA A 79 3.28 34.01 31.67
C ALA A 79 3.03 34.98 30.50
N THR A 80 3.66 34.66 29.36
CA THR A 80 3.79 35.58 28.22
C THR A 80 2.55 35.51 27.36
N THR A 81 1.78 36.61 27.33
CA THR A 81 0.62 36.79 26.46
C THR A 81 0.96 37.75 25.32
N LEU A 82 0.80 37.30 24.08
CA LEU A 82 1.06 38.07 22.86
C LEU A 82 -0.24 38.32 22.11
N THR A 83 -0.47 39.54 21.63
CA THR A 83 -1.59 39.85 20.72
C THR A 83 -1.13 40.85 19.68
N ILE A 84 -1.30 40.51 18.40
CA ILE A 84 -0.86 41.33 17.26
C ILE A 84 -2.02 41.41 16.24
N PRO A 85 -2.56 42.60 15.94
CA PRO A 85 -3.46 42.81 14.81
C PRO A 85 -2.69 42.81 13.48
N PHE A 86 -3.35 42.43 12.40
CA PHE A 86 -2.82 42.51 11.04
C PHE A 86 -3.92 43.02 10.13
N ASP A 87 -3.60 43.95 9.23
CA ASP A 87 -4.60 44.57 8.35
C ASP A 87 -5.05 43.63 7.22
N ASP A 88 -4.18 42.68 6.82
CA ASP A 88 -4.50 41.64 5.84
C ASP A 88 -3.82 40.28 6.14
N PHE A 89 -4.28 39.24 5.43
CA PHE A 89 -3.77 37.87 5.55
C PHE A 89 -2.32 37.72 5.05
N PRO A 90 -1.89 38.29 3.90
CA PRO A 90 -0.49 38.26 3.46
C PRO A 90 0.49 38.81 4.49
N SER A 91 0.14 39.89 5.20
CA SER A 91 0.97 40.50 6.24
C SER A 91 1.12 39.59 7.46
N TRP A 92 0.04 38.94 7.89
CA TRP A 92 0.09 37.90 8.92
C TRP A 92 0.93 36.70 8.48
N LEU A 93 0.74 36.23 7.24
CA LEU A 93 1.46 35.08 6.69
C LEU A 93 2.96 35.36 6.60
N ASN A 94 3.35 36.53 6.09
CA ASN A 94 4.75 36.96 5.97
C ASN A 94 5.40 37.17 7.35
N PHE A 95 4.68 37.75 8.32
CA PHE A 95 5.15 37.86 9.70
C PHE A 95 5.38 36.47 10.35
N THR A 96 4.50 35.51 10.07
CA THR A 96 4.52 34.19 10.72
C THR A 96 5.53 33.23 10.06
N PHE A 97 5.71 33.30 8.74
CA PHE A 97 6.48 32.31 7.96
C PHE A 97 7.61 32.90 7.08
N GLY A 98 7.63 34.21 6.82
CA GLY A 98 8.54 34.84 5.85
C GLY A 98 10.02 34.92 6.26
N THR A 99 10.38 34.48 7.47
CA THR A 99 11.74 34.63 8.02
C THR A 99 12.59 33.34 7.95
N VAL A 100 12.08 32.25 7.38
CA VAL A 100 12.80 30.96 7.39
C VAL A 100 13.85 30.91 6.27
N GLY A 101 15.07 31.32 6.61
CA GLY A 101 16.22 31.27 5.70
C GLY A 101 16.63 29.83 5.32
N GLY A 102 17.15 29.68 4.09
CA GLY A 102 17.47 28.38 3.48
C GLY A 102 18.65 27.65 4.11
N GLY A 103 18.44 27.06 5.30
CA GLY A 103 19.41 26.21 6.01
C GLY A 103 18.81 25.39 7.16
N SER A 104 17.48 25.30 7.26
CA SER A 104 16.77 24.54 8.29
C SER A 104 16.56 23.07 7.90
N GLN A 105 16.44 22.21 8.92
CA GLN A 105 16.15 20.79 8.76
C GLN A 105 14.78 20.58 8.09
N VAL A 106 14.78 19.92 6.93
CA VAL A 106 13.59 19.81 6.05
C VAL A 106 12.55 18.79 6.54
N GLY A 107 12.89 17.97 7.53
CA GLY A 107 11.98 16.97 8.10
C GLY A 107 12.58 16.22 9.29
N VAL A 108 11.73 15.47 9.99
CA VAL A 108 12.08 14.55 11.07
C VAL A 108 11.32 13.24 10.85
N ASN A 109 11.92 12.09 11.17
CA ASN A 109 11.12 10.86 11.26
C ASN A 109 10.17 11.02 12.45
N VAL A 110 8.87 10.99 12.19
CA VAL A 110 7.84 11.14 13.22
C VAL A 110 6.65 10.23 12.89
N GLU A 111 6.18 9.52 13.91
CA GLU A 111 4.88 8.87 13.92
C GLU A 111 3.99 9.58 14.94
N LEU A 112 2.68 9.61 14.70
CA LEU A 112 1.72 10.37 15.51
C LEU A 112 0.55 9.49 15.95
N ALA A 113 -0.02 9.84 17.09
CA ALA A 113 -1.21 9.23 17.70
C ALA A 113 -2.20 10.34 18.03
N SER A 114 -3.41 10.30 17.47
CA SER A 114 -4.34 11.44 17.46
C SER A 114 -5.82 11.07 17.50
N ARG A 115 -6.65 11.99 18.00
CA ARG A 115 -8.12 11.89 17.96
C ARG A 115 -8.76 13.27 17.85
N LEU A 116 -9.88 13.33 17.14
CA LEU A 116 -10.76 14.50 17.11
C LEU A 116 -11.28 14.78 18.52
N LEU A 117 -10.97 15.94 19.08
CA LEU A 117 -11.59 16.41 20.33
C LEU A 117 -13.07 16.65 20.06
N ALA A 118 -13.93 15.71 20.47
CA ALA A 118 -15.37 15.86 20.37
C ALA A 118 -15.84 17.01 21.28
N ARG A 119 -16.81 17.81 20.82
CA ARG A 119 -17.33 18.95 21.59
C ARG A 119 -17.77 18.57 23.00
N ASP A 120 -18.47 17.45 23.15
CA ASP A 120 -18.94 16.96 24.45
C ASP A 120 -17.81 16.46 25.37
N ALA A 121 -16.64 16.10 24.81
CA ALA A 121 -15.44 15.81 25.60
C ALA A 121 -14.72 17.10 26.08
N ALA A 122 -15.11 18.27 25.55
CA ALA A 122 -14.58 19.57 25.92
C ALA A 122 -15.59 20.44 26.72
N GLU A 123 -16.76 19.91 27.07
CA GLU A 123 -17.82 20.64 27.78
C GLU A 123 -18.10 20.05 29.17
N GLY A 124 -18.56 20.89 30.10
CA GLY A 124 -18.98 20.49 31.46
C GLY A 124 -17.93 19.71 32.25
N GLU A 125 -18.37 18.67 32.95
CA GLU A 125 -17.52 17.79 33.76
C GLU A 125 -16.59 16.89 32.93
N ARG A 126 -16.89 16.68 31.64
CA ARG A 126 -16.05 15.86 30.74
C ARG A 126 -14.74 16.55 30.40
N ALA A 127 -14.71 17.88 30.35
CA ALA A 127 -13.49 18.64 30.08
C ALA A 127 -12.36 18.35 31.08
N GLU A 128 -12.67 18.17 32.37
CA GLU A 128 -11.68 17.81 33.40
C GLU A 128 -11.21 16.35 33.23
N GLN A 129 -12.10 15.44 32.84
CA GLN A 129 -11.73 14.04 32.56
C GLN A 129 -10.82 13.95 31.34
N THR A 130 -11.08 14.74 30.30
CA THR A 130 -10.20 14.90 29.13
C THR A 130 -8.84 15.48 29.55
N ALA A 131 -8.83 16.57 30.33
CA ALA A 131 -7.58 17.16 30.83
C ALA A 131 -6.73 16.17 31.64
N LYS A 132 -7.34 15.38 32.54
CA LYS A 132 -6.67 14.31 33.30
C LYS A 132 -6.04 13.25 32.39
N ARG A 133 -6.73 12.82 31.33
CA ARG A 133 -6.20 11.84 30.36
C ARG A 133 -5.00 12.39 29.62
N LEU A 134 -5.12 13.60 29.07
CA LEU A 134 -4.07 14.21 28.25
C LEU A 134 -2.82 14.59 29.08
N LEU A 135 -2.99 14.99 30.34
CA LEU A 135 -1.87 15.22 31.27
C LEU A 135 -1.15 13.94 31.70
N GLY A 136 -1.76 12.77 31.51
CA GLY A 136 -1.10 11.46 31.73
C GLY A 136 -0.19 11.03 30.58
N MET A 137 -0.12 11.80 29.48
CA MET A 137 0.62 11.46 28.26
C MET A 137 1.89 12.31 28.12
N ASN A 138 2.91 11.79 27.42
CA ASN A 138 4.22 12.42 27.32
C ASN A 138 4.27 13.53 26.25
N GLY A 139 3.57 14.64 26.53
CA GLY A 139 3.45 15.78 25.63
C GLY A 139 2.29 15.65 24.66
N ILE A 140 1.42 16.65 24.61
CA ILE A 140 0.20 16.68 23.81
C ILE A 140 0.12 18.00 23.05
N ALA A 141 -0.37 17.94 21.82
CA ALA A 141 -0.68 19.09 20.99
C ALA A 141 -2.17 19.09 20.61
N ILE A 142 -2.76 20.27 20.43
CA ILE A 142 -4.14 20.42 19.91
C ILE A 142 -4.17 21.46 18.80
N ASN A 143 -4.72 21.08 17.65
CA ASN A 143 -4.93 21.95 16.49
C ASN A 143 -6.42 22.27 16.35
N ALA A 144 -6.79 23.54 16.21
CA ALA A 144 -8.20 23.94 16.12
C ALA A 144 -8.77 23.67 14.71
N ILE A 145 -9.91 22.98 14.63
CA ILE A 145 -10.49 22.53 13.36
C ILE A 145 -11.31 23.65 12.71
N CYS A 146 -10.63 24.42 11.86
CA CYS A 146 -11.19 25.34 10.88
C CYS A 146 -12.23 26.34 11.44
N GLY A 147 -12.15 26.74 12.71
CA GLY A 147 -13.10 27.67 13.33
C GLY A 147 -14.56 27.22 13.15
N GLY A 148 -14.83 25.93 13.38
CA GLY A 148 -16.16 25.34 13.25
C GLY A 148 -16.72 25.30 11.82
N ALA A 149 -15.98 25.72 10.78
CA ALA A 149 -16.51 25.85 9.42
C ALA A 149 -17.07 24.53 8.86
N VAL A 150 -16.51 23.38 9.26
CA VAL A 150 -16.95 22.04 8.85
C VAL A 150 -18.36 21.72 9.35
N SER A 151 -18.80 22.26 10.49
CA SER A 151 -20.16 22.06 11.00
C SER A 151 -21.21 22.89 10.25
N ARG A 152 -20.81 24.02 9.63
CA ARG A 152 -21.70 24.97 8.94
C ARG A 152 -22.11 24.53 7.53
N ILE A 153 -21.38 23.60 6.91
CA ILE A 153 -21.68 23.05 5.57
C ILE A 153 -22.79 22.00 5.68
N ASN A 154 -23.71 21.89 4.71
CA ASN A 154 -24.78 20.89 4.73
C ASN A 154 -24.20 19.44 4.76
N PRO A 155 -24.69 18.53 5.63
CA PRO A 155 -24.34 17.11 5.63
C PRO A 155 -24.35 16.45 4.25
N SER A 156 -25.40 16.68 3.45
CA SER A 156 -25.60 16.06 2.14
C SER A 156 -24.78 16.69 1.00
N SER A 157 -24.06 17.80 1.25
CA SER A 157 -23.29 18.52 0.24
C SER A 157 -21.77 18.32 0.33
N ALA A 158 -21.27 17.56 1.31
CA ALA A 158 -19.84 17.29 1.47
C ALA A 158 -19.61 15.94 2.17
N GLY A 159 -18.90 15.04 1.49
CA GLY A 159 -18.56 13.67 1.92
C GLY A 159 -17.51 13.60 3.04
N LEU A 160 -17.63 14.44 4.07
CA LEU A 160 -16.77 14.46 5.24
C LEU A 160 -17.32 13.56 6.35
N ASN A 161 -16.42 12.87 7.06
CA ASN A 161 -16.76 12.01 8.20
C ASN A 161 -17.63 12.78 9.23
N PRO A 162 -18.80 12.26 9.65
CA PRO A 162 -19.72 12.96 10.56
C PRO A 162 -19.11 13.47 11.87
N ASN A 163 -18.03 12.85 12.37
CA ASN A 163 -17.39 13.24 13.62
C ASN A 163 -16.64 14.58 13.50
N TRP A 164 -16.08 14.92 12.34
CA TRP A 164 -15.45 16.22 12.09
C TRP A 164 -16.43 17.40 12.27
N ARG A 165 -17.72 17.16 12.01
CA ARG A 165 -18.80 18.17 12.17
C ARG A 165 -19.14 18.43 13.64
N LYS A 166 -18.64 17.60 14.55
CA LYS A 166 -18.82 17.68 16.02
C LYS A 166 -17.50 17.94 16.76
N ALA A 167 -16.38 18.03 16.05
CA ALA A 167 -15.07 18.25 16.64
C ALA A 167 -14.81 19.74 16.90
N VAL A 168 -14.04 20.04 17.94
CA VAL A 168 -13.57 21.40 18.28
C VAL A 168 -12.05 21.55 18.15
N GLY A 169 -11.33 20.44 18.00
CA GLY A 169 -9.91 20.37 17.71
C GLY A 169 -9.48 18.96 17.32
N GLU A 170 -8.23 18.80 16.91
CA GLU A 170 -7.53 17.51 16.78
C GLU A 170 -6.47 17.44 17.88
N VAL A 171 -6.57 16.46 18.77
CA VAL A 171 -5.56 16.18 19.80
C VAL A 171 -4.55 15.19 19.23
N TYR A 172 -3.25 15.41 19.42
CA TYR A 172 -2.22 14.45 19.02
C TYR A 172 -0.99 14.45 19.92
N THR A 173 -0.25 13.35 19.90
CA THR A 173 1.13 13.23 20.38
C THR A 173 2.02 12.65 19.28
N THR A 174 3.34 12.71 19.46
CA THR A 174 4.34 12.39 18.41
C THR A 174 5.55 11.65 18.97
N GLY A 175 5.87 10.50 18.36
CA GLY A 175 7.10 9.77 18.59
C GLY A 175 8.08 10.02 17.45
N ALA A 176 9.19 10.70 17.73
CA ALA A 176 10.18 11.10 16.73
C ALA A 176 11.56 10.48 16.98
N TRP A 177 12.35 10.27 15.92
CA TRP A 177 13.71 9.72 16.01
C TRP A 177 14.66 10.24 14.93
N ALA A 178 15.96 10.20 15.22
CA ALA A 178 17.01 10.54 14.26
C ALA A 178 17.32 9.38 13.32
N ASP A 179 17.86 9.67 12.14
CA ASP A 179 18.34 8.62 11.23
C ASP A 179 19.45 7.77 11.89
N GLY A 180 19.45 6.47 11.61
CA GLY A 180 20.33 5.51 12.28
C GLY A 180 19.90 5.10 13.70
N THR A 181 18.76 5.58 14.21
CA THR A 181 18.20 5.09 15.49
C THR A 181 17.93 3.57 15.42
N PRO A 182 18.37 2.77 16.41
CA PRO A 182 18.19 1.31 16.38
C PRO A 182 16.71 0.92 16.30
N ALA A 183 16.40 -0.11 15.50
CA ALA A 183 15.02 -0.57 15.29
C ALA A 183 14.30 -0.95 16.61
N SER A 184 15.02 -1.46 17.61
CA SER A 184 14.47 -1.76 18.94
C SER A 184 13.97 -0.51 19.69
N VAL A 185 14.59 0.65 19.47
CA VAL A 185 14.18 1.94 20.04
C VAL A 185 12.96 2.49 19.29
N ILE A 186 12.96 2.42 17.96
CA ILE A 186 11.81 2.82 17.12
C ILE A 186 10.58 1.97 17.46
N GLU A 187 10.75 0.66 17.64
CA GLU A 187 9.68 -0.25 18.07
C GLU A 187 9.24 -0.02 19.53
N GLY A 188 10.09 0.59 20.36
CA GLY A 188 9.72 1.08 21.69
C GLY A 188 8.83 2.33 21.60
N ILE A 189 9.23 3.32 20.80
CA ILE A 189 8.46 4.54 20.51
C ILE A 189 7.08 4.19 19.95
N ARG A 190 7.01 3.26 18.99
CA ARG A 190 5.74 2.71 18.46
C ARG A 190 4.85 2.09 19.51
N LYS A 191 5.41 1.32 20.45
CA LYS A 191 4.65 0.72 21.55
C LYS A 191 4.07 1.77 22.50
N GLN A 192 4.76 2.91 22.67
CA GLN A 192 4.20 4.04 23.41
C GLN A 192 3.03 4.67 22.64
N LEU A 193 3.21 5.01 21.36
CA LEU A 193 2.13 5.58 20.53
C LEU A 193 0.87 4.67 20.45
N ILE A 194 1.06 3.36 20.49
CA ILE A 194 -0.03 2.36 20.57
C ILE A 194 -0.81 2.47 21.90
N GLN A 195 -0.14 2.73 23.03
CA GLN A 195 -0.79 2.97 24.33
C GLN A 195 -1.43 4.36 24.40
N ASP A 196 -0.80 5.33 23.75
CA ASP A 196 -1.28 6.70 23.65
C ASP A 196 -2.62 6.74 22.88
N ILE A 197 -2.74 5.99 21.77
CA ILE A 197 -4.00 5.79 21.03
C ILE A 197 -5.14 5.31 21.96
N HIS A 198 -4.89 4.29 22.77
CA HIS A 198 -5.89 3.76 23.72
C HIS A 198 -6.24 4.77 24.85
N THR A 199 -5.33 5.69 25.16
CA THR A 199 -5.57 6.77 26.12
C THR A 199 -6.43 7.88 25.52
N LEU A 200 -6.32 8.11 24.21
CA LEU A 200 -7.09 9.10 23.44
C LEU A 200 -8.49 8.60 23.03
N ASP A 201 -8.68 7.32 22.72
CA ASP A 201 -9.98 6.79 22.24
C ASP A 201 -11.22 7.28 23.03
N PRO A 202 -11.21 7.36 24.38
CA PRO A 202 -12.34 7.87 25.16
C PRO A 202 -12.74 9.34 24.92
N ILE A 203 -11.88 10.18 24.32
CA ILE A 203 -12.17 11.60 24.05
C ILE A 203 -12.89 11.82 22.71
N SER A 204 -13.01 10.76 21.91
CA SER A 204 -13.66 10.77 20.59
C SER A 204 -14.58 9.54 20.47
N PRO A 205 -15.88 9.65 20.81
CA PRO A 205 -16.82 8.51 20.85
C PRO A 205 -17.02 7.72 19.54
N GLY A 206 -16.46 8.17 18.42
CA GLY A 206 -16.40 7.44 17.15
C GLY A 206 -14.98 7.28 16.59
N SER A 207 -13.94 7.30 17.44
CA SER A 207 -12.51 7.02 17.16
C SER A 207 -11.97 7.58 15.83
N ALA A 208 -12.27 8.85 15.55
CA ALA A 208 -11.90 9.54 14.32
C ALA A 208 -10.76 10.55 14.57
N THR A 209 -10.10 10.96 13.49
CA THR A 209 -8.81 11.67 13.46
C THR A 209 -8.75 12.61 12.25
N TYR A 210 -7.83 13.57 12.27
CA TYR A 210 -7.54 14.54 11.21
C TYR A 210 -6.73 13.94 10.04
N MET A 211 -5.86 12.95 10.33
CA MET A 211 -5.02 12.27 9.33
C MET A 211 -5.48 10.83 9.11
N ASN A 212 -5.06 10.24 7.98
CA ASN A 212 -4.95 8.78 7.89
C ASN A 212 -3.73 8.35 8.74
N GLU A 213 -3.94 8.22 10.05
CA GLU A 213 -2.91 7.72 10.97
C GLU A 213 -2.32 6.37 10.55
N LEU A 214 -1.13 6.09 11.06
CA LEU A 214 -0.53 4.76 11.08
C LEU A 214 -1.26 3.85 12.09
N ARG A 215 -2.52 3.51 11.78
CA ARG A 215 -3.27 2.38 12.37
C ARG A 215 -2.63 1.00 12.10
N TYR A 216 -1.45 0.97 11.50
CA TYR A 216 -0.57 -0.15 11.15
C TYR A 216 -0.30 -1.21 12.25
N ARG A 217 -0.74 -0.98 13.50
CA ARG A 217 -0.76 -1.98 14.58
C ARG A 217 -1.92 -1.87 15.58
N THR A 218 -2.62 -0.74 15.68
CA THR A 218 -3.88 -0.61 16.45
C THR A 218 -5.07 -0.57 15.51
N GLN A 219 -5.40 -1.73 14.95
CA GLN A 219 -6.60 -1.98 14.14
C GLN A 219 -6.78 -0.96 13.01
N TYR A 220 -6.25 -1.27 11.83
CA TYR A 220 -7.06 -1.00 10.64
C TYR A 220 -8.45 -1.60 10.90
N PRO A 221 -9.54 -0.98 10.41
CA PRO A 221 -10.83 -1.68 10.38
C PRO A 221 -10.57 -3.07 9.76
N SER A 222 -11.10 -4.12 10.41
CA SER A 222 -10.52 -5.48 10.49
C SER A 222 -10.21 -6.20 9.17
N TRP A 223 -10.58 -5.57 8.06
CA TRP A 223 -10.29 -5.96 6.71
C TRP A 223 -8.84 -5.76 6.25
N TYR A 224 -8.19 -4.62 6.49
CA TYR A 224 -6.84 -4.41 5.92
C TYR A 224 -5.77 -5.23 6.67
N ASP A 225 -5.84 -5.25 8.00
CA ASP A 225 -5.06 -6.18 8.83
C ASP A 225 -5.46 -7.64 8.52
N GLY A 226 -6.72 -7.89 8.19
CA GLY A 226 -7.23 -9.18 7.73
C GLY A 226 -6.54 -9.67 6.45
N LEU A 227 -6.42 -8.83 5.42
CA LEU A 227 -5.68 -9.16 4.18
C LEU A 227 -4.22 -9.49 4.47
N ASP A 228 -3.55 -8.67 5.29
CA ASP A 228 -2.12 -8.83 5.57
C ASP A 228 -1.86 -10.07 6.47
N LEU A 229 -2.72 -10.34 7.45
CA LEU A 229 -2.68 -11.58 8.24
C LEU A 229 -2.98 -12.81 7.38
N LEU A 230 -3.99 -12.76 6.51
CA LEU A 230 -4.31 -13.84 5.58
C LEU A 230 -3.14 -14.09 4.60
N SER A 231 -2.51 -13.05 4.04
CA SER A 231 -1.43 -13.22 3.06
C SER A 231 -0.13 -13.68 3.70
N ARG A 232 0.20 -13.18 4.90
CA ARG A 232 1.30 -13.71 5.72
C ARG A 232 1.08 -15.15 6.14
N LYS A 233 -0.15 -15.53 6.51
CA LYS A 233 -0.51 -16.92 6.84
C LYS A 233 -0.41 -17.82 5.61
N ALA A 234 -0.98 -17.40 4.48
CA ALA A 234 -0.89 -18.11 3.20
C ALA A 234 0.58 -18.39 2.85
N LEU A 235 1.42 -17.37 2.91
CA LEU A 235 2.84 -17.48 2.59
C LEU A 235 3.61 -18.35 3.61
N PHE A 236 3.27 -18.28 4.90
CA PHE A 236 3.81 -19.18 5.90
C PHE A 236 3.43 -20.65 5.64
N ASP A 237 2.18 -20.93 5.25
CA ASP A 237 1.70 -22.26 4.91
C ASP A 237 2.33 -22.79 3.60
N ILE A 238 2.53 -21.91 2.61
CA ILE A 238 3.26 -22.20 1.36
C ILE A 238 4.69 -22.63 1.68
N LEU A 239 5.44 -21.83 2.43
CA LEU A 239 6.82 -22.15 2.82
C LEU A 239 6.88 -23.43 3.66
N SER A 240 5.96 -23.60 4.62
CA SER A 240 5.88 -24.80 5.48
C SER A 240 5.54 -26.08 4.69
N SER A 241 4.80 -25.96 3.58
CA SER A 241 4.47 -27.09 2.69
C SER A 241 5.40 -27.23 1.47
N ALA A 242 6.39 -26.35 1.33
CA ALA A 242 7.43 -26.44 0.30
C ALA A 242 8.74 -27.05 0.84
N LEU A 243 8.96 -26.97 2.16
CA LEU A 243 10.09 -27.59 2.86
C LEU A 243 9.85 -29.10 3.09
N PRO A 244 10.75 -30.00 2.64
CA PRO A 244 10.69 -31.40 3.02
C PRO A 244 10.94 -31.59 4.53
N LEU A 245 10.17 -32.48 5.18
CA LEU A 245 10.47 -32.93 6.54
C LEU A 245 11.80 -33.69 6.57
N ALA A 246 12.88 -32.99 6.91
CA ALA A 246 14.24 -33.51 6.94
C ALA A 246 14.49 -34.45 8.14
N ASN A 247 13.83 -35.61 8.15
CA ASN A 247 14.02 -36.67 9.15
C ASN A 247 14.14 -38.05 8.48
N GLY A 248 15.31 -38.30 7.89
CA GLY A 248 15.67 -39.59 7.30
C GLY A 248 16.96 -40.16 7.89
N ARG A 249 16.86 -40.92 9.00
CA ARG A 249 17.88 -41.90 9.42
C ARG A 249 17.24 -43.16 10.03
N PRO A 250 17.91 -44.32 9.99
CA PRO A 250 17.22 -45.60 9.79
C PRO A 250 17.04 -46.44 11.06
N SER A 251 16.24 -47.51 10.87
CA SER A 251 16.05 -48.64 11.79
C SER A 251 17.36 -49.19 12.38
N ALA A 252 17.41 -49.27 13.72
CA ALA A 252 18.26 -50.18 14.47
C ALA A 252 17.54 -50.56 15.78
N ALA A 253 17.45 -51.86 16.10
CA ALA A 253 16.74 -52.36 17.28
C ALA A 253 17.70 -52.85 18.37
N ALA A 254 17.41 -52.50 19.63
CA ALA A 254 18.06 -53.03 20.83
C ALA A 254 17.10 -52.98 22.04
N ALA A 255 17.23 -53.90 22.99
CA ALA A 255 16.40 -54.07 24.20
C ALA A 255 17.24 -54.82 25.27
N LEU A 256 16.89 -54.97 26.55
CA LEU A 256 15.64 -54.82 27.34
C LEU A 256 15.94 -53.92 28.60
N PRO A 257 15.05 -53.71 29.62
CA PRO A 257 13.75 -54.36 29.92
C PRO A 257 12.57 -53.44 30.34
N ALA A 258 11.39 -54.06 30.48
CA ALA A 258 10.24 -53.55 31.27
C ALA A 258 10.46 -53.81 32.78
N ALA A 259 9.59 -53.49 33.75
CA ALA A 259 8.14 -53.21 33.80
C ALA A 259 7.83 -52.43 35.12
N PRO A 260 6.57 -52.23 35.62
CA PRO A 260 5.26 -52.76 35.21
C PRO A 260 4.23 -51.69 34.79
N ALA A 261 3.06 -52.14 34.33
CA ALA A 261 1.98 -51.28 33.83
C ALA A 261 0.63 -51.54 34.50
N SER A 262 0.03 -50.47 35.03
CA SER A 262 -1.40 -50.26 35.27
C SER A 262 -1.62 -48.74 35.40
N THR A 263 -2.71 -48.11 34.92
CA THR A 263 -3.96 -48.62 34.35
C THR A 263 -4.34 -47.77 33.12
N LEU A 264 -4.97 -48.36 32.09
CA LEU A 264 -5.30 -47.67 30.85
C LEU A 264 -6.79 -47.25 30.79
N CYS A 265 -7.08 -45.98 30.50
CA CYS A 265 -8.42 -45.51 30.17
C CYS A 265 -8.38 -44.23 29.32
N HIS A 266 -9.33 -44.07 28.39
CA HIS A 266 -9.45 -42.87 27.54
C HIS A 266 -10.01 -41.66 28.32
N ARG A 267 -9.59 -40.43 27.95
CA ARG A 267 -10.50 -39.42 27.34
C ARG A 267 -9.83 -38.11 26.92
N THR A 268 -10.29 -37.62 25.77
CA THR A 268 -10.52 -36.21 25.38
C THR A 268 -9.46 -35.14 25.68
N ILE A 269 -8.84 -34.61 24.63
CA ILE A 269 -8.31 -33.23 24.62
C ILE A 269 -9.50 -32.28 24.45
N THR A 270 -9.77 -31.44 25.44
CA THR A 270 -10.86 -30.45 25.39
C THR A 270 -10.30 -29.07 25.02
N THR A 271 -10.72 -28.52 23.89
CA THR A 271 -10.52 -27.10 23.57
C THR A 271 -11.31 -26.25 24.56
N VAL A 272 -10.64 -25.40 25.33
CA VAL A 272 -11.28 -24.43 26.23
C VAL A 272 -11.08 -23.02 25.67
N ALA A 273 -12.18 -22.36 25.32
CA ALA A 273 -12.17 -20.95 24.92
C ALA A 273 -12.05 -20.05 26.16
N VAL A 274 -11.28 -18.96 26.06
CA VAL A 274 -11.21 -17.93 27.11
C VAL A 274 -12.16 -16.79 26.73
N LEU A 275 -13.38 -16.87 27.25
CA LEU A 275 -14.28 -15.71 27.41
C LEU A 275 -13.97 -15.01 28.75
N PRO A 276 -14.33 -13.73 28.92
CA PRO A 276 -13.75 -12.88 29.95
C PRO A 276 -14.28 -13.15 31.36
N PRO A 277 -13.46 -12.98 32.41
CA PRO A 277 -13.94 -12.94 33.78
C PRO A 277 -14.63 -11.60 34.05
N VAL A 278 -15.94 -11.64 34.28
CA VAL A 278 -16.64 -10.61 35.05
C VAL A 278 -16.83 -11.16 36.45
N LEU A 279 -16.39 -10.41 37.48
CA LEU A 279 -17.14 -10.11 38.72
C LEU A 279 -16.26 -9.59 39.87
N VAL A 280 -16.80 -8.58 40.56
CA VAL A 280 -16.73 -8.32 42.02
C VAL A 280 -15.44 -7.75 42.63
N GLU A 281 -15.68 -6.75 43.49
CA GLU A 281 -14.73 -6.09 44.39
C GLU A 281 -14.38 -6.99 45.60
N ALA A 282 -13.12 -6.92 46.06
CA ALA A 282 -12.75 -7.34 47.41
C ALA A 282 -11.59 -6.48 47.92
N ASP A 283 -11.76 -5.90 49.11
CA ASP A 283 -10.79 -5.02 49.78
C ASP A 283 -9.85 -5.80 50.70
N ALA A 284 -8.55 -5.46 50.70
CA ALA A 284 -7.59 -5.85 51.74
C ALA A 284 -6.30 -5.02 51.68
N ASN A 285 -5.90 -4.46 52.83
CA ASN A 285 -4.62 -3.75 53.01
C ASN A 285 -3.48 -4.70 53.46
N ALA A 286 -2.23 -4.27 53.20
CA ALA A 286 -1.15 -4.10 54.20
C ALA A 286 0.23 -4.79 53.94
N ASN A 287 1.29 -4.00 54.19
CA ASN A 287 2.61 -4.38 54.73
C ASN A 287 3.61 -5.22 53.89
N LEU A 288 4.92 -5.24 54.18
CA LEU A 288 5.90 -4.16 54.49
C LEU A 288 7.32 -4.76 54.49
N ALA A 289 8.33 -4.02 54.01
CA ALA A 289 9.78 -4.11 54.27
C ALA A 289 10.54 -5.46 54.14
N LEU A 290 11.68 -5.41 53.44
CA LEU A 290 13.02 -5.58 54.04
C LEU A 290 14.13 -5.12 53.07
N ALA A 291 15.39 -5.04 53.54
CA ALA A 291 16.45 -4.25 52.89
C ALA A 291 17.88 -4.82 53.07
N ASN A 292 18.84 -4.11 52.43
CA ASN A 292 20.26 -3.93 52.79
C ASN A 292 21.40 -4.80 52.19
N VAL A 293 22.31 -4.06 51.51
CA VAL A 293 23.78 -4.03 51.73
C VAL A 293 24.68 -5.15 51.16
N ASN A 294 25.53 -4.78 50.17
CA ASN A 294 26.98 -4.61 50.41
C ASN A 294 27.73 -3.78 49.33
N ARG A 295 28.97 -3.34 49.63
CA ARG A 295 29.77 -2.36 48.81
C ARG A 295 31.28 -2.41 49.14
N ARG A 296 32.18 -2.22 48.14
CA ARG A 296 33.70 -2.06 48.13
C ARG A 296 34.38 -3.07 47.17
N GLN A 297 35.59 -2.91 46.59
CA GLN A 297 36.72 -1.92 46.58
C GLN A 297 37.46 -2.04 45.19
N LEU A 298 37.92 -0.98 44.47
CA LEU A 298 39.24 -0.27 44.45
C LEU A 298 40.50 -1.11 44.06
N ASN A 299 41.52 -0.68 43.28
CA ASN A 299 41.89 0.63 42.62
C ASN A 299 43.01 0.50 41.52
N ALA A 300 43.25 1.58 40.71
CA ALA A 300 44.47 1.96 39.94
C ALA A 300 44.92 1.09 38.71
N GLU A 301 45.86 1.43 37.78
CA GLU A 301 46.96 2.46 37.65
C GLU A 301 47.11 3.07 36.20
N LEU A 302 48.19 3.86 35.93
CA LEU A 302 48.59 4.54 34.66
C LEU A 302 50.09 4.33 34.33
N PRO A 303 50.57 4.47 33.06
CA PRO A 303 51.57 5.54 32.74
C PRO A 303 51.56 6.08 31.28
N THR A 304 52.51 6.96 30.90
CA THR A 304 52.66 7.66 29.59
C THR A 304 54.14 7.91 29.17
N GLN A 305 54.39 8.51 27.97
CA GLN A 305 55.68 8.93 27.31
C GLN A 305 56.26 7.98 26.23
N ALA A 306 57.06 8.39 25.22
CA ALA A 306 57.25 9.69 24.51
C ALA A 306 58.09 9.54 23.20
N GLU A 307 58.01 10.55 22.30
CA GLU A 307 58.92 10.95 21.18
C GLU A 307 59.61 9.94 20.22
N CYS A 308 59.36 10.10 18.91
CA CYS A 308 60.44 10.20 17.89
C CYS A 308 59.93 10.92 16.60
N ARG A 309 60.77 11.07 15.57
CA ARG A 309 60.59 11.97 14.39
C ARG A 309 61.07 11.22 13.12
N ARG A 310 60.92 11.64 11.84
CA ARG A 310 60.73 12.95 11.18
C ARG A 310 60.39 12.76 9.66
N ASN A 311 59.64 13.69 9.02
CA ASN A 311 59.32 13.78 7.56
C ASN A 311 58.41 12.64 6.97
N SER A 312 57.60 12.81 5.90
CA SER A 312 57.38 13.95 4.98
C SER A 312 55.92 14.10 4.47
N THR A 313 55.63 15.25 3.84
CA THR A 313 54.60 15.50 2.77
C THR A 313 53.08 15.40 3.03
N ALA A 314 52.39 16.45 2.56
CA ALA A 314 51.00 16.51 2.04
C ALA A 314 49.78 16.39 2.99
N ASN A 315 49.31 17.56 3.44
CA ASN A 315 47.94 17.97 3.77
C ASN A 315 46.83 16.89 3.89
N ASN A 316 46.43 16.57 5.13
CA ASN A 316 45.05 16.30 5.52
C ASN A 316 44.92 16.39 7.06
N GLY A 317 43.72 16.65 7.58
CA GLY A 317 43.39 16.43 9.00
C GLY A 317 43.33 17.67 9.92
N MET A 318 42.34 17.65 10.82
CA MET A 318 41.95 18.70 11.76
C MET A 318 42.76 18.76 13.08
N LYS A 319 42.77 19.96 13.69
CA LYS A 319 42.70 20.29 15.14
C LYS A 319 43.87 19.96 16.10
N SER A 320 44.20 20.98 16.89
CA SER A 320 44.42 20.90 18.35
C SER A 320 43.31 21.77 19.01
N VAL A 321 42.70 21.54 20.19
CA VAL A 321 43.06 20.86 21.45
C VAL A 321 44.08 21.68 22.24
N VAL A 322 43.75 22.37 23.34
CA VAL A 322 43.52 21.96 24.76
C VAL A 322 42.80 23.16 25.43
N SER A 323 41.84 23.13 26.38
CA SER A 323 40.99 22.15 27.13
C SER A 323 39.84 22.96 27.83
N VAL A 324 38.91 22.48 28.69
CA VAL A 324 38.65 21.20 29.39
C VAL A 324 37.12 21.05 29.70
N LEU A 325 36.75 20.04 30.50
CA LEU A 325 35.43 19.63 31.04
C LEU A 325 34.98 20.51 32.24
N SER A 326 33.73 20.52 32.76
CA SER A 326 32.35 20.09 32.38
C SER A 326 31.37 20.80 33.39
N ALA A 327 30.03 20.70 33.40
CA ALA A 327 29.08 19.71 32.86
C ALA A 327 27.65 20.32 32.66
N HIS A 328 26.71 19.48 32.21
CA HIS A 328 25.25 19.66 32.21
C HIS A 328 24.63 20.83 31.39
N SER A 329 24.69 20.64 30.07
CA SER A 329 23.49 20.63 29.20
C SER A 329 22.30 21.53 29.56
N ASN A 330 22.23 22.69 28.91
CA ASN A 330 20.97 23.35 28.54
C ASN A 330 21.19 24.00 27.16
N LEU A 331 20.57 23.46 26.11
CA LEU A 331 20.73 23.97 24.73
C LEU A 331 19.42 24.56 24.22
N THR A 332 19.36 25.90 24.22
CA THR A 332 18.28 26.65 23.56
C THR A 332 18.54 26.76 22.05
N ILE A 333 17.67 26.16 21.23
CA ILE A 333 17.49 26.42 19.79
C ILE A 333 16.02 26.11 19.49
N ARG A 334 15.16 27.13 19.30
CA ARG A 334 14.81 27.75 18.01
C ARG A 334 14.19 26.77 17.00
N ILE A 335 12.86 26.68 17.05
CA ILE A 335 12.03 26.07 16.01
C ILE A 335 11.98 27.01 14.80
N SER A 336 12.08 26.48 13.59
CA SER A 336 11.74 27.18 12.34
C SER A 336 11.34 26.14 11.29
N LEU A 337 10.12 26.26 10.78
CA LEU A 337 9.50 25.30 9.86
C LEU A 337 8.71 26.11 8.82
N THR A 338 9.27 26.27 7.62
CA THR A 338 8.49 26.69 6.45
C THR A 338 7.76 25.47 5.90
N MET A 339 6.49 25.65 5.54
CA MET A 339 5.83 24.72 4.63
C MET A 339 6.03 25.20 3.20
N ALA A 340 6.61 24.34 2.36
CA ALA A 340 6.54 24.46 0.91
C ALA A 340 6.53 23.03 0.32
N TRP A 341 5.37 22.61 -0.16
CA TRP A 341 5.25 21.48 -1.10
C TRP A 341 5.92 21.83 -2.45
N PRO A 342 6.22 20.85 -3.32
CA PRO A 342 6.32 19.40 -3.09
C PRO A 342 7.69 18.83 -3.52
N ALA A 343 8.18 17.80 -2.83
CA ALA A 343 9.31 16.92 -3.19
C ALA A 343 9.64 16.04 -1.97
N ALA A 344 10.27 14.88 -2.01
CA ALA A 344 10.60 13.85 -3.00
C ALA A 344 11.67 12.97 -2.33
N GLY A 345 11.63 11.65 -2.51
CA GLY A 345 12.35 10.73 -1.64
C GLY A 345 13.67 10.20 -2.20
N ARG A 346 14.03 9.00 -1.71
CA ARG A 346 15.22 8.17 -2.06
C ARG A 346 16.54 8.74 -1.50
N ARG A 347 17.61 7.99 -1.15
CA ARG A 347 18.01 6.55 -0.92
C ARG A 347 19.41 6.63 -0.20
N LEU A 348 20.12 5.63 0.37
CA LEU A 348 20.11 4.16 0.32
C LEU A 348 20.87 3.50 1.53
N CYS A 349 20.20 2.83 2.50
CA CYS A 349 20.63 1.53 3.11
C CYS A 349 21.98 1.42 3.91
N PHE A 350 22.41 0.30 4.55
CA PHE A 350 21.79 -0.98 5.01
C PHE A 350 22.61 -1.62 6.18
N GLY A 351 21.97 -2.48 6.98
CA GLY A 351 22.62 -3.60 7.72
C GLY A 351 22.97 -3.34 9.19
N LEU A 352 23.10 -4.33 10.09
CA LEU A 352 22.85 -5.79 10.12
C LEU A 352 22.80 -6.20 11.63
N THR A 353 22.27 -7.34 12.12
CA THR A 353 21.70 -8.57 11.54
C THR A 353 20.41 -9.01 12.29
N THR A 354 19.41 -9.54 11.58
CA THR A 354 18.47 -10.58 12.09
C THR A 354 18.35 -11.65 11.00
N VAL A 355 19.46 -12.36 10.78
CA VAL A 355 19.81 -13.08 9.55
C VAL A 355 19.52 -14.58 9.71
N ALA A 356 19.02 -15.32 8.72
CA ALA A 356 18.85 -14.96 7.30
C ALA A 356 17.39 -14.88 6.80
N ALA A 357 16.38 -15.28 7.59
CA ALA A 357 15.01 -15.43 7.09
C ALA A 357 14.33 -14.08 6.72
N VAL A 358 14.46 -13.05 7.56
CA VAL A 358 13.94 -11.70 7.27
C VAL A 358 14.75 -11.01 6.15
N SER A 359 15.98 -11.47 5.93
CA SER A 359 16.92 -10.95 4.91
C SER A 359 16.62 -11.41 3.48
N TYR A 360 15.63 -12.29 3.28
CA TYR A 360 15.02 -12.54 1.97
C TYR A 360 13.74 -11.72 1.77
N PHE A 361 12.90 -11.60 2.81
CA PHE A 361 11.69 -10.77 2.74
C PHE A 361 11.94 -9.27 2.58
N SER A 362 13.15 -8.80 2.90
CA SER A 362 13.60 -7.42 2.62
C SER A 362 14.23 -7.23 1.23
N SER A 363 14.41 -8.30 0.44
CA SER A 363 14.84 -8.25 -0.96
C SER A 363 13.68 -8.00 -1.93
N TYR A 364 12.44 -8.32 -1.52
CA TYR A 364 11.27 -7.72 -2.13
C TYR A 364 11.33 -6.21 -1.87
N ARG A 365 11.64 -5.44 -2.92
CA ARG A 365 11.31 -4.01 -2.95
C ARG A 365 9.83 -3.91 -2.58
N LYS A 366 9.50 -3.14 -1.54
CA LYS A 366 8.11 -2.79 -1.25
C LYS A 366 7.46 -2.32 -2.56
N PRO A 367 6.38 -2.96 -3.07
CA PRO A 367 5.59 -2.35 -4.11
C PRO A 367 4.96 -1.10 -3.50
N ILE A 368 5.52 0.07 -3.83
CA ILE A 368 4.98 1.33 -3.35
C ILE A 368 3.70 1.54 -4.14
N ILE A 369 2.56 1.33 -3.47
CA ILE A 369 1.27 1.79 -3.99
C ILE A 369 1.32 3.31 -3.89
N TYR A 370 1.80 3.96 -4.95
CA TYR A 370 1.83 5.40 -5.07
C TYR A 370 0.40 5.93 -5.25
N ALA A 371 -0.31 6.08 -4.13
CA ALA A 371 -1.20 7.22 -3.98
C ALA A 371 -0.28 8.44 -3.75
N ASP A 372 0.09 9.07 -4.87
CA ASP A 372 1.12 10.10 -5.04
C ASP A 372 2.54 9.66 -4.64
N SER A 373 3.44 9.60 -5.63
CA SER A 373 4.88 9.64 -5.37
C SER A 373 5.26 11.07 -5.04
N GLU A 374 5.69 11.37 -3.82
CA GLU A 374 6.43 12.63 -3.59
C GLU A 374 7.69 12.66 -4.48
N ASP A 375 8.26 11.49 -4.82
CA ASP A 375 9.40 11.31 -5.76
C ASP A 375 9.24 12.09 -7.08
N ASP A 376 8.02 12.24 -7.60
CA ASP A 376 7.76 12.84 -8.92
C ASP A 376 8.04 14.35 -8.97
N ALA A 377 8.23 15.01 -7.83
CA ALA A 377 8.56 16.43 -7.76
C ALA A 377 10.08 16.74 -7.63
N SER A 378 10.98 15.74 -7.70
CA SER A 378 12.43 16.01 -7.85
C SER A 378 13.18 15.18 -8.89
N GLN A 379 12.51 14.34 -9.68
CA GLN A 379 13.08 13.81 -10.92
C GLN A 379 12.36 14.44 -12.11
N SER A 380 13.04 15.37 -12.76
CA SER A 380 12.47 16.24 -13.79
C SER A 380 11.93 15.48 -15.00
N VAL A 381 10.61 15.33 -15.06
CA VAL A 381 9.90 15.60 -16.31
C VAL A 381 10.01 17.11 -16.55
N ASP A 382 10.37 17.52 -17.78
CA ASP A 382 10.75 18.90 -18.08
C ASP A 382 9.71 19.96 -17.69
N ASN A 383 10.19 21.20 -17.52
CA ASN A 383 9.47 22.42 -17.12
C ASN A 383 8.31 22.82 -18.08
N GLN A 384 7.31 21.96 -18.24
CA GLN A 384 6.11 22.19 -19.03
C GLN A 384 4.96 22.55 -18.09
N ALA A 385 4.42 23.77 -18.26
CA ALA A 385 3.17 24.15 -17.63
C ALA A 385 2.05 23.16 -18.02
N PRO A 386 1.03 22.92 -17.15
CA PRO A 386 -0.04 21.96 -17.43
C PRO A 386 -0.62 22.18 -18.82
N ARG A 387 -0.61 21.11 -19.64
CA ARG A 387 -0.94 21.15 -21.06
C ARG A 387 -2.38 21.65 -21.24
N LYS A 388 -2.55 22.92 -21.61
CA LYS A 388 -3.87 23.58 -21.72
C LYS A 388 -4.84 22.93 -22.72
N TRP A 389 -4.33 22.09 -23.63
CA TRP A 389 -5.11 21.38 -24.64
C TRP A 389 -5.32 19.89 -24.32
N ASP A 390 -4.61 19.31 -23.34
CA ASP A 390 -4.54 17.85 -23.19
C ASP A 390 -5.34 17.36 -21.96
N PRO A 391 -6.54 16.79 -22.13
CA PRO A 391 -7.38 16.39 -21.01
C PRO A 391 -6.83 15.19 -20.24
N LEU A 392 -6.07 14.29 -20.89
CA LEU A 392 -5.52 13.10 -20.26
C LEU A 392 -4.31 13.42 -19.39
N ALA A 393 -3.52 14.42 -19.77
CA ALA A 393 -2.45 14.96 -18.92
C ALA A 393 -2.99 15.73 -17.70
N ASN A 394 -4.25 16.15 -17.71
CA ASN A 394 -4.93 16.83 -16.60
C ASN A 394 -5.94 15.92 -15.86
N HIS A 395 -6.01 14.63 -16.18
CA HIS A 395 -6.93 13.69 -15.54
C HIS A 395 -6.29 13.01 -14.31
N ILE A 396 -7.11 12.61 -13.34
CA ILE A 396 -6.66 11.79 -12.20
C ILE A 396 -6.45 10.35 -12.69
N TRP A 397 -5.19 9.92 -12.75
CA TRP A 397 -4.80 8.52 -12.94
C TRP A 397 -4.86 7.79 -11.59
N MET A 398 -5.10 6.47 -11.59
CA MET A 398 -4.96 5.68 -10.35
C MET A 398 -3.50 5.34 -10.09
N ALA A 399 -2.73 5.06 -11.16
CA ALA A 399 -1.28 5.03 -11.16
C ALA A 399 -0.76 5.18 -12.60
N SER A 400 0.36 5.89 -12.79
CA SER A 400 1.10 5.92 -14.06
C SER A 400 2.57 6.26 -13.79
N ASP A 401 3.49 5.41 -14.22
CA ASP A 401 4.93 5.50 -13.91
C ASP A 401 5.77 5.05 -15.12
N ARG A 402 7.05 5.44 -15.11
CA ARG A 402 8.12 4.91 -15.94
C ARG A 402 9.29 4.49 -15.05
N GLY A 403 9.61 3.21 -15.06
CA GLY A 403 10.85 2.71 -14.47
C GLY A 403 11.80 2.12 -15.50
N GLY A 404 13.07 2.03 -15.13
CA GLY A 404 14.10 1.26 -15.81
C GLY A 404 15.03 0.63 -14.77
N TRP A 405 15.75 -0.44 -15.14
CA TRP A 405 16.58 -1.18 -14.18
C TRP A 405 17.94 -1.51 -14.78
N HIS A 406 18.97 -0.75 -14.38
CA HIS A 406 20.33 -0.92 -14.89
C HIS A 406 20.93 -2.27 -14.45
N GLY A 407 21.19 -3.14 -15.43
CA GLY A 407 21.80 -4.46 -15.26
C GLY A 407 20.86 -5.67 -15.43
N VAL A 408 19.67 -5.47 -16.01
CA VAL A 408 18.82 -6.50 -16.64
C VAL A 408 18.53 -6.02 -18.06
N LYS A 409 18.34 -6.94 -19.01
CA LYS A 409 17.83 -6.70 -20.38
C LYS A 409 16.35 -6.25 -20.45
N VAL A 410 15.91 -5.46 -19.46
CA VAL A 410 14.61 -4.81 -19.39
C VAL A 410 14.91 -3.33 -19.20
N ILE A 411 15.13 -2.67 -20.33
CA ILE A 411 15.58 -1.28 -20.37
C ILE A 411 14.56 -0.35 -19.70
N GLN A 412 13.27 -0.70 -19.79
CA GLN A 412 12.17 0.13 -19.32
C GLN A 412 10.89 -0.68 -19.10
N TYR A 413 10.06 -0.21 -18.17
CA TYR A 413 8.62 -0.45 -18.16
C TYR A 413 7.88 0.89 -18.08
N ASP A 414 6.75 0.99 -18.77
CA ASP A 414 5.78 2.08 -18.65
C ASP A 414 4.44 1.46 -18.25
N TYR A 415 3.73 2.01 -17.27
CA TYR A 415 2.36 1.59 -16.98
C TYR A 415 1.40 2.76 -16.80
N ALA A 416 0.10 2.48 -16.95
CA ALA A 416 -0.98 3.43 -16.70
C ALA A 416 -2.30 2.71 -16.32
N THR A 417 -3.06 3.28 -15.38
CA THR A 417 -4.42 2.84 -15.02
C THR A 417 -5.41 4.01 -14.97
N LEU A 418 -6.47 3.92 -15.78
CA LEU A 418 -7.59 4.86 -15.79
C LEU A 418 -8.82 4.20 -15.14
N PRO A 419 -9.09 4.49 -13.85
CA PRO A 419 -10.13 3.79 -13.11
C PRO A 419 -11.54 4.12 -13.62
N ASN A 420 -12.50 3.26 -13.28
CA ASN A 420 -13.93 3.51 -13.52
C ASN A 420 -14.71 3.98 -12.26
N ARG A 421 -14.02 4.22 -11.14
CA ARG A 421 -14.57 4.65 -9.82
C ARG A 421 -15.65 3.70 -9.25
N GLY A 422 -15.63 2.42 -9.61
CA GLY A 422 -16.60 1.43 -9.16
C GLY A 422 -16.18 0.56 -7.98
N ASP A 423 -16.83 -0.60 -7.88
CA ASP A 423 -16.56 -1.68 -6.92
C ASP A 423 -15.31 -2.51 -7.27
N ARG A 424 -14.81 -2.37 -8.50
CA ARG A 424 -13.63 -3.05 -9.02
C ARG A 424 -12.41 -2.16 -8.85
N GLN A 425 -11.26 -2.79 -8.68
CA GLN A 425 -9.95 -2.15 -8.66
C GLN A 425 -9.00 -2.96 -9.53
N THR A 426 -8.20 -2.28 -10.36
CA THR A 426 -7.01 -2.88 -10.98
C THR A 426 -5.75 -2.51 -10.21
N SER A 427 -4.85 -3.47 -10.00
CA SER A 427 -3.50 -3.22 -9.48
C SER A 427 -2.45 -3.73 -10.46
N LEU A 428 -1.43 -2.91 -10.70
CA LEU A 428 -0.26 -3.22 -11.54
C LEU A 428 1.00 -3.28 -10.67
N GLY A 429 1.85 -4.28 -10.90
CA GLY A 429 3.05 -4.50 -10.08
C GLY A 429 4.25 -4.84 -10.93
N PHE A 430 5.43 -4.35 -10.54
CA PHE A 430 6.69 -4.65 -11.21
C PHE A 430 7.79 -4.87 -10.17
N HIS A 431 8.44 -6.03 -10.23
CA HIS A 431 9.51 -6.43 -9.32
C HIS A 431 10.69 -6.97 -10.11
N ALA A 432 11.90 -6.54 -9.77
CA ALA A 432 13.13 -6.97 -10.44
C ALA A 432 14.17 -7.37 -9.40
N VAL A 433 14.64 -8.62 -9.46
CA VAL A 433 15.40 -9.31 -8.41
C VAL A 433 16.79 -9.71 -8.92
N LYS A 434 17.82 -9.45 -8.12
CA LYS A 434 19.19 -9.93 -8.34
C LYS A 434 19.37 -11.28 -7.65
N MET A 435 19.65 -12.33 -8.41
CA MET A 435 19.97 -13.66 -7.86
C MET A 435 21.49 -13.85 -7.73
N GLY A 436 21.92 -14.60 -6.71
CA GLY A 436 23.35 -14.85 -6.42
C GLY A 436 24.11 -15.67 -7.47
N HIS A 437 23.41 -16.21 -8.46
CA HIS A 437 23.92 -16.98 -9.60
C HIS A 437 23.88 -16.20 -10.94
N GLY A 438 23.66 -14.88 -10.92
CA GLY A 438 23.77 -14.02 -12.10
C GLY A 438 22.56 -13.99 -13.04
N CYS A 439 21.59 -14.89 -12.88
CA CYS A 439 20.30 -14.82 -13.57
C CYS A 439 19.41 -13.78 -12.88
N ASN A 440 19.26 -12.57 -13.43
CA ASN A 440 18.32 -11.60 -12.87
C ASN A 440 16.89 -11.93 -13.31
N TRP A 441 15.91 -11.69 -12.45
CA TRP A 441 14.50 -11.97 -12.74
C TRP A 441 13.65 -10.71 -12.73
N VAL A 442 12.67 -10.64 -13.63
CA VAL A 442 11.64 -9.61 -13.65
C VAL A 442 10.27 -10.26 -13.57
N LEU A 443 9.47 -9.85 -12.59
CA LEU A 443 8.09 -10.29 -12.39
C LEU A 443 7.18 -9.08 -12.48
N SER A 444 6.27 -9.09 -13.46
CA SER A 444 5.23 -8.08 -13.65
C SER A 444 3.86 -8.71 -13.44
N SER A 445 2.96 -8.03 -12.73
CA SER A 445 1.59 -8.49 -12.50
C SER A 445 0.56 -7.44 -12.91
N LEU A 446 -0.56 -7.93 -13.43
CA LEU A 446 -1.80 -7.18 -13.67
C LEU A 446 -2.93 -7.97 -13.00
N THR A 447 -3.72 -7.32 -12.15
CA THR A 447 -4.80 -7.95 -11.37
C THR A 447 -6.04 -7.08 -11.38
N GLU A 448 -7.21 -7.58 -11.80
CA GLU A 448 -8.46 -6.80 -11.88
C GLU A 448 -9.59 -7.46 -11.04
N GLY A 449 -10.23 -6.68 -10.17
CA GLY A 449 -11.29 -7.13 -9.26
C GLY A 449 -12.64 -7.47 -9.93
N LEU A 450 -13.36 -8.42 -9.34
CA LEU A 450 -14.68 -8.89 -9.75
C LEU A 450 -15.63 -8.89 -8.54
N ARG A 451 -16.80 -8.23 -8.64
CA ARG A 451 -17.77 -8.08 -7.53
C ARG A 451 -17.15 -7.52 -6.24
N GLY A 452 -16.16 -6.64 -6.37
CA GLY A 452 -15.29 -6.21 -5.27
C GLY A 452 -13.84 -6.02 -5.71
N TRP A 453 -13.04 -5.58 -4.75
CA TRP A 453 -11.62 -5.23 -4.87
C TRP A 453 -10.74 -6.05 -3.89
N GLU A 454 -11.38 -6.71 -2.92
CA GLU A 454 -10.76 -7.39 -1.79
C GLU A 454 -9.83 -8.52 -2.23
N THR A 455 -10.33 -9.44 -3.06
CA THR A 455 -9.53 -10.51 -3.70
C THR A 455 -8.41 -9.94 -4.57
N CYS A 456 -8.67 -8.84 -5.28
CA CYS A 456 -7.65 -8.22 -6.13
C CYS A 456 -6.46 -7.74 -5.31
N VAL A 457 -6.69 -6.99 -4.22
CA VAL A 457 -5.61 -6.50 -3.36
C VAL A 457 -4.93 -7.64 -2.59
N PHE A 458 -5.61 -8.76 -2.34
CA PHE A 458 -4.95 -9.98 -1.85
C PHE A 458 -3.98 -10.56 -2.90
N VAL A 459 -4.49 -10.90 -4.09
CA VAL A 459 -3.72 -11.57 -5.16
C VAL A 459 -2.55 -10.69 -5.58
N PHE A 460 -2.76 -9.37 -5.72
CA PHE A 460 -1.71 -8.40 -5.99
C PHE A 460 -0.55 -8.47 -4.99
N LYS A 461 -0.86 -8.56 -3.69
CA LYS A 461 0.15 -8.65 -2.61
C LYS A 461 0.79 -10.03 -2.49
N ALA A 462 0.06 -11.10 -2.77
CA ALA A 462 0.48 -12.47 -2.48
C ALA A 462 1.10 -13.22 -3.68
N LEU A 463 0.72 -12.90 -4.93
CA LEU A 463 1.06 -13.71 -6.10
C LEU A 463 2.54 -13.65 -6.48
N ILE A 464 3.12 -12.46 -6.63
CA ILE A 464 4.55 -12.31 -6.95
C ILE A 464 5.42 -12.92 -5.83
N PRO A 465 5.14 -12.71 -4.53
CA PRO A 465 5.89 -13.39 -3.47
C PRO A 465 5.79 -14.91 -3.52
N SER A 466 4.57 -15.45 -3.64
CA SER A 466 4.35 -16.91 -3.69
C SER A 466 5.03 -17.57 -4.89
N ALA A 467 5.04 -16.90 -6.05
CA ALA A 467 5.76 -17.36 -7.24
C ALA A 467 7.27 -17.32 -7.03
N TYR A 468 7.83 -16.20 -6.55
CA TYR A 468 9.26 -16.07 -6.31
C TYR A 468 9.79 -17.09 -5.29
N ASP A 469 9.13 -17.24 -4.14
CA ASP A 469 9.57 -18.17 -3.08
C ASP A 469 9.58 -19.63 -3.57
N LEU A 470 8.56 -20.04 -4.33
CA LEU A 470 8.51 -21.39 -4.91
C LEU A 470 9.56 -21.61 -6.01
N LEU A 471 9.86 -20.59 -6.82
CA LEU A 471 10.89 -20.65 -7.86
C LEU A 471 12.31 -20.62 -7.29
N ASP A 472 12.55 -19.86 -6.21
CA ASP A 472 13.81 -19.85 -5.47
C ASP A 472 14.06 -21.21 -4.77
N ILE A 473 13.02 -21.79 -4.14
CA ILE A 473 13.07 -23.16 -3.58
C ILE A 473 13.30 -24.21 -4.67
N LEU A 474 12.80 -24.01 -5.89
CA LEU A 474 13.08 -24.87 -7.04
C LEU A 474 14.54 -24.76 -7.47
N ILE A 475 15.03 -23.55 -7.78
CA ILE A 475 16.40 -23.31 -8.24
C ILE A 475 17.46 -23.78 -7.23
N ARG A 476 17.23 -23.63 -5.92
CA ARG A 476 18.16 -24.13 -4.88
C ARG A 476 18.47 -25.63 -4.98
N ARG A 477 17.61 -26.43 -5.63
CA ARG A 477 17.83 -27.87 -5.89
C ARG A 477 18.85 -28.11 -7.01
N TYR A 478 18.97 -27.17 -7.94
CA TYR A 478 19.81 -27.24 -9.15
C TYR A 478 21.13 -26.47 -8.99
N THR A 479 21.24 -25.57 -8.01
CA THR A 479 22.48 -24.83 -7.70
C THR A 479 23.48 -25.58 -6.82
N THR A 480 24.77 -25.28 -6.98
CA THR A 480 25.83 -25.59 -5.99
C THR A 480 26.34 -24.32 -5.31
N PRO A 481 26.63 -24.33 -4.00
CA PRO A 481 27.40 -23.26 -3.36
C PRO A 481 28.82 -23.19 -3.89
N LEU A 482 29.28 -21.99 -4.24
CA LEU A 482 30.66 -21.68 -4.59
C LEU A 482 31.30 -20.82 -3.49
N GLY A 483 32.37 -21.33 -2.90
CA GLY A 483 33.18 -20.64 -1.91
C GLY A 483 32.83 -20.97 -0.46
N ASP A 484 33.11 -20.01 0.41
CA ASP A 484 33.04 -20.13 1.87
C ASP A 484 31.58 -20.21 2.37
N PRO A 485 31.16 -21.29 3.05
CA PRO A 485 29.79 -21.48 3.52
C PRO A 485 29.39 -20.54 4.67
N ASP A 486 30.34 -19.92 5.36
CA ASP A 486 30.06 -18.98 6.46
C ASP A 486 29.68 -17.57 5.96
N LYS A 487 29.64 -17.35 4.64
CA LYS A 487 29.18 -16.09 4.03
C LYS A 487 27.65 -16.05 3.94
N ILE A 488 27.08 -14.92 4.38
CA ILE A 488 25.63 -14.64 4.39
C ILE A 488 24.97 -14.83 3.01
N TYR A 489 25.72 -14.58 1.93
CA TYR A 489 25.35 -14.92 0.56
C TYR A 489 26.53 -15.65 -0.09
N PRO A 490 26.54 -16.99 -0.15
CA PRO A 490 27.49 -17.70 -0.99
C PRO A 490 27.14 -17.44 -2.46
N CYS A 491 28.15 -17.33 -3.32
CA CYS A 491 27.90 -17.38 -4.77
C CYS A 491 27.32 -18.75 -5.10
N THR A 492 26.46 -18.84 -6.11
CA THR A 492 25.91 -20.12 -6.57
C THR A 492 26.06 -20.28 -8.07
N GLU A 493 26.18 -21.52 -8.52
CA GLU A 493 26.26 -21.89 -9.93
C GLU A 493 25.19 -22.95 -10.21
N LEU A 494 24.36 -22.74 -11.24
CA LEU A 494 23.43 -23.78 -11.70
C LEU A 494 24.24 -24.92 -12.34
N LYS A 495 23.98 -26.16 -11.92
CA LYS A 495 24.60 -27.35 -12.52
C LYS A 495 24.01 -27.67 -13.89
N HIS A 496 22.70 -27.50 -14.00
CA HIS A 496 21.86 -27.83 -15.14
C HIS A 496 20.70 -26.83 -15.20
N ASP A 497 20.17 -26.58 -16.39
CA ASP A 497 18.95 -25.79 -16.58
C ASP A 497 17.76 -26.48 -15.89
N VAL A 498 16.87 -25.69 -15.29
CA VAL A 498 15.64 -26.20 -14.68
C VAL A 498 14.65 -26.55 -15.79
N PRO A 499 14.06 -27.77 -15.81
CA PRO A 499 13.05 -28.13 -16.81
C PRO A 499 11.88 -27.15 -16.82
N SER A 500 11.48 -26.67 -18.00
CA SER A 500 10.37 -25.70 -18.14
C SER A 500 9.11 -26.16 -17.41
N GLU A 501 8.78 -27.44 -17.49
CA GLU A 501 7.59 -28.01 -16.85
C GLU A 501 7.63 -27.92 -15.31
N GLU A 502 8.79 -28.12 -14.68
CA GLU A 502 8.95 -27.91 -13.23
C GLU A 502 8.77 -26.43 -12.86
N PHE A 503 9.29 -25.53 -13.71
CA PHE A 503 9.13 -24.09 -13.56
C PHE A 503 7.65 -23.66 -13.68
N ASP A 504 6.95 -24.19 -14.68
CA ASP A 504 5.52 -23.95 -14.93
C ASP A 504 4.66 -24.54 -13.80
N ASN A 505 5.03 -25.71 -13.26
CA ASN A 505 4.36 -26.32 -12.12
C ASN A 505 4.58 -25.54 -10.81
N ALA A 506 5.74 -24.90 -10.61
CA ALA A 506 5.95 -23.99 -9.49
C ALA A 506 5.08 -22.72 -9.61
N ILE A 507 4.91 -22.18 -10.82
CA ILE A 507 3.99 -21.06 -11.08
C ILE A 507 2.53 -21.49 -10.87
N ARG A 508 2.07 -22.62 -11.42
CA ARG A 508 0.73 -23.18 -11.17
C ARG A 508 0.46 -23.34 -9.67
N ARG A 509 1.42 -23.88 -8.92
CA ARG A 509 1.33 -24.02 -7.47
C ARG A 509 1.16 -22.67 -6.77
N ALA A 510 1.93 -21.64 -7.16
CA ALA A 510 1.78 -20.30 -6.58
C ALA A 510 0.36 -19.75 -6.75
N PHE A 511 -0.24 -19.91 -7.93
CA PHE A 511 -1.63 -19.53 -8.20
C PHE A 511 -2.61 -20.35 -7.33
N HIS A 512 -2.48 -21.68 -7.30
CA HIS A 512 -3.36 -22.55 -6.52
C HIS A 512 -3.27 -22.30 -5.00
N ASP A 513 -2.08 -22.12 -4.44
CA ASP A 513 -1.89 -21.94 -3.00
C ASP A 513 -2.38 -20.54 -2.55
N VAL A 514 -2.22 -19.51 -3.39
CA VAL A 514 -2.81 -18.17 -3.18
C VAL A 514 -4.34 -18.23 -3.21
N ASP A 515 -4.95 -18.93 -4.17
CA ASP A 515 -6.41 -19.08 -4.23
C ASP A 515 -6.96 -19.89 -3.05
N ARG A 516 -6.26 -20.96 -2.65
CA ARG A 516 -6.63 -21.78 -1.47
C ARG A 516 -6.66 -20.96 -0.18
N ALA A 517 -5.78 -19.97 -0.04
CA ALA A 517 -5.81 -19.06 1.11
C ALA A 517 -7.08 -18.18 1.14
N ILE A 518 -7.52 -17.70 -0.02
CA ILE A 518 -8.70 -16.84 -0.16
C ILE A 518 -10.01 -17.66 -0.03
N VAL A 519 -10.02 -18.90 -0.52
CA VAL A 519 -11.25 -19.72 -0.64
C VAL A 519 -11.43 -20.69 0.53
N ASP A 520 -10.41 -21.47 0.89
CA ASP A 520 -10.51 -22.47 1.95
C ASP A 520 -10.17 -21.91 3.32
N GLN A 521 -9.05 -21.20 3.45
CA GLN A 521 -8.64 -20.71 4.77
C GLN A 521 -9.57 -19.60 5.30
N ALA A 522 -10.11 -18.76 4.41
CA ALA A 522 -11.13 -17.79 4.77
C ALA A 522 -12.43 -18.47 5.24
N ARG A 523 -12.88 -19.56 4.58
CA ARG A 523 -14.01 -20.38 5.05
C ARG A 523 -13.76 -20.89 6.47
N ASP A 524 -12.58 -21.45 6.72
CA ASP A 524 -12.25 -22.07 8.00
C ASP A 524 -12.15 -21.02 9.12
N LEU A 525 -11.63 -19.83 8.81
CA LEU A 525 -11.64 -18.68 9.73
C LEU A 525 -13.06 -18.18 10.02
N VAL A 526 -13.93 -18.06 9.01
CA VAL A 526 -15.36 -17.72 9.22
C VAL A 526 -16.06 -18.78 10.08
N PHE A 527 -15.80 -20.07 9.85
CA PHE A 527 -16.37 -21.15 10.66
C PHE A 527 -15.76 -21.26 12.07
N SER A 528 -14.60 -20.65 12.34
CA SER A 528 -13.96 -20.63 13.66
C SER A 528 -14.62 -19.67 14.67
N SER A 529 -15.48 -18.76 14.20
CA SER A 529 -16.04 -17.66 14.99
C SER A 529 -17.53 -17.44 14.67
N PRO A 530 -18.44 -17.32 15.64
CA PRO A 530 -19.82 -16.92 15.38
C PRO A 530 -19.98 -15.41 15.09
N SER A 531 -18.89 -14.63 15.16
CA SER A 531 -18.95 -13.17 15.08
C SER A 531 -18.97 -12.65 13.65
N LYS A 532 -20.18 -12.36 13.17
CA LYS A 532 -20.44 -11.76 11.83
C LYS A 532 -19.57 -10.53 11.52
N SER A 533 -19.27 -9.69 12.50
CA SER A 533 -18.41 -8.50 12.31
C SER A 533 -16.92 -8.80 12.17
N LEU A 534 -16.43 -9.92 12.74
CA LEU A 534 -15.07 -10.41 12.47
C LEU A 534 -15.01 -11.13 11.12
N ASN A 535 -16.06 -11.89 10.81
CA ASN A 535 -16.14 -12.76 9.64
C ASN A 535 -16.44 -12.02 8.34
N ALA A 536 -17.06 -10.83 8.41
CA ALA A 536 -17.48 -10.06 7.24
C ALA A 536 -16.37 -9.87 6.21
N PHE A 537 -15.11 -9.72 6.64
CA PHE A 537 -14.02 -9.51 5.71
C PHE A 537 -13.37 -10.76 5.10
N PRO A 538 -13.00 -11.81 5.86
CA PRO A 538 -12.62 -13.08 5.25
C PRO A 538 -13.70 -13.58 4.28
N LEU A 539 -14.98 -13.36 4.61
CA LEU A 539 -16.11 -13.62 3.72
C LEU A 539 -16.11 -12.74 2.46
N ALA A 540 -15.91 -11.42 2.57
CA ALA A 540 -15.80 -10.51 1.41
C ALA A 540 -14.62 -10.87 0.48
N SER A 541 -13.48 -11.24 1.06
CA SER A 541 -12.33 -11.78 0.33
C SER A 541 -12.66 -13.10 -0.36
N ALA A 542 -13.44 -13.98 0.27
CA ALA A 542 -13.80 -15.25 -0.36
C ALA A 542 -14.78 -15.04 -1.54
N ILE A 543 -15.83 -14.21 -1.38
CA ILE A 543 -16.93 -14.10 -2.36
C ILE A 543 -16.66 -13.13 -3.52
N SER A 544 -15.78 -12.14 -3.35
CA SER A 544 -15.26 -11.32 -4.45
C SER A 544 -14.18 -12.08 -5.24
N GLY A 545 -13.87 -11.62 -6.44
CA GLY A 545 -12.98 -12.30 -7.37
C GLY A 545 -11.84 -11.44 -7.90
N CYS A 546 -10.92 -12.06 -8.61
CA CYS A 546 -9.86 -11.36 -9.33
C CYS A 546 -9.44 -12.15 -10.59
N THR A 547 -9.33 -11.46 -11.73
CA THR A 547 -8.50 -11.94 -12.86
C THR A 547 -7.05 -11.55 -12.60
N ALA A 548 -6.08 -12.37 -12.98
CA ALA A 548 -4.68 -12.09 -12.72
C ALA A 548 -3.77 -12.62 -13.84
N MET A 549 -2.80 -11.80 -14.22
CA MET A 549 -1.77 -12.16 -15.17
C MET A 549 -0.41 -11.89 -14.53
N LEU A 550 0.50 -12.86 -14.63
CA LEU A 550 1.88 -12.78 -14.19
C LEU A 550 2.80 -12.99 -15.40
N ALA A 551 3.59 -11.98 -15.73
CA ALA A 551 4.73 -12.14 -16.63
C ALA A 551 5.99 -12.38 -15.78
N PHE A 552 6.68 -13.48 -16.03
CA PHE A 552 7.99 -13.80 -15.47
C PHE A 552 9.02 -13.77 -16.59
N TYR A 553 10.12 -13.04 -16.42
CA TYR A 553 11.23 -12.97 -17.37
C TYR A 553 12.56 -13.29 -16.69
N ASP A 554 13.32 -14.20 -17.29
CA ASP A 554 14.71 -14.49 -16.91
C ASP A 554 15.70 -13.81 -17.86
N ASP A 555 16.46 -12.87 -17.31
CA ASP A 555 17.54 -12.13 -17.96
C ASP A 555 18.65 -13.04 -18.48
N GLY A 556 18.92 -14.15 -17.79
CA GLY A 556 19.97 -15.10 -18.18
C GLY A 556 19.67 -15.77 -19.51
N THR A 557 18.51 -16.45 -19.58
CA THR A 557 18.08 -17.22 -20.75
C THR A 557 17.32 -16.40 -21.81
N ARG A 558 16.91 -15.16 -21.51
CA ARG A 558 15.91 -14.35 -22.26
C ARG A 558 14.50 -15.00 -22.33
N THR A 559 14.21 -15.97 -21.46
CA THR A 559 12.91 -16.67 -21.45
C THR A 559 11.84 -15.82 -20.76
N LEU A 560 10.75 -15.54 -21.47
CA LEU A 560 9.52 -14.95 -20.94
C LEU A 560 8.44 -16.03 -20.76
N LYS A 561 7.78 -16.03 -19.62
CA LYS A 561 6.62 -16.86 -19.29
C LYS A 561 5.45 -15.95 -18.93
N ILE A 562 4.32 -16.11 -19.63
CA ILE A 562 3.06 -15.47 -19.28
C ILE A 562 2.16 -16.51 -18.64
N ALA A 563 1.71 -16.27 -17.41
CA ALA A 563 0.72 -17.06 -16.71
C ALA A 563 -0.57 -16.22 -16.56
N ASN A 564 -1.64 -16.59 -17.28
CA ASN A 564 -2.91 -15.85 -17.30
C ASN A 564 -4.04 -16.59 -16.58
N VAL A 565 -4.91 -15.84 -15.91
CA VAL A 565 -6.18 -16.28 -15.31
C VAL A 565 -7.22 -15.18 -15.56
N GLY A 566 -8.09 -15.37 -16.54
CA GLY A 566 -9.20 -14.46 -16.85
C GLY A 566 -9.10 -13.78 -18.23
N ASP A 567 -9.85 -12.70 -18.42
CA ASP A 567 -10.02 -11.98 -19.69
C ASP A 567 -9.09 -10.75 -19.84
N GLY A 568 -7.86 -10.86 -19.31
CA GLY A 568 -6.73 -10.03 -19.74
C GLY A 568 -5.99 -10.71 -20.90
N ARG A 569 -5.21 -9.94 -21.67
CA ARG A 569 -4.39 -10.46 -22.78
C ARG A 569 -2.97 -9.92 -22.75
N ALA A 570 -2.00 -10.80 -23.04
CA ALA A 570 -0.61 -10.47 -23.27
C ALA A 570 -0.30 -10.54 -24.78
N VAL A 571 0.40 -9.54 -25.30
CA VAL A 571 0.81 -9.47 -26.71
C VAL A 571 2.25 -8.97 -26.80
N LEU A 572 3.09 -9.70 -27.52
CA LEU A 572 4.46 -9.32 -27.84
C LEU A 572 4.49 -8.66 -29.22
N GLY A 573 5.02 -7.44 -29.30
CA GLY A 573 5.48 -6.84 -30.55
C GLY A 573 6.94 -7.23 -30.76
N ARG A 574 7.23 -8.04 -31.77
CA ARG A 574 8.59 -8.41 -32.13
C ARG A 574 9.19 -7.47 -33.15
N GLN A 575 10.46 -7.09 -32.98
CA GLN A 575 11.14 -6.20 -33.91
C GLN A 575 11.45 -6.91 -35.25
N ALA A 576 11.06 -6.29 -36.37
CA ALA A 576 11.23 -6.82 -37.72
C ALA A 576 11.60 -5.72 -38.73
N VAL A 577 12.12 -6.13 -39.89
CA VAL A 577 12.56 -5.23 -40.97
C VAL A 577 12.08 -5.77 -42.31
N ARG A 578 11.48 -4.91 -43.16
CA ARG A 578 11.01 -5.27 -44.51
C ARG A 578 12.18 -5.32 -45.50
N GLU A 579 11.95 -5.88 -46.68
CA GLU A 579 12.95 -5.95 -47.78
C GLU A 579 13.46 -4.56 -48.21
N ASP A 580 12.66 -3.51 -48.03
CA ASP A 580 13.00 -2.10 -48.29
C ASP A 580 13.80 -1.43 -47.15
N GLY A 581 14.07 -2.12 -46.05
CA GLY A 581 14.75 -1.61 -44.86
C GLY A 581 13.84 -0.96 -43.81
N THR A 582 12.53 -0.87 -44.04
CA THR A 582 11.58 -0.26 -43.09
C THR A 582 11.39 -1.15 -41.87
N GLN A 583 11.62 -0.58 -40.67
CA GLN A 583 11.31 -1.24 -39.40
C GLN A 583 9.80 -1.33 -39.16
N TYR A 584 9.33 -2.46 -38.65
CA TYR A 584 7.96 -2.69 -38.23
C TYR A 584 7.90 -3.70 -37.09
N LEU A 585 6.80 -3.73 -36.34
CA LEU A 585 6.57 -4.76 -35.33
C LEU A 585 5.70 -5.89 -35.88
N LYS A 586 6.07 -7.14 -35.59
CA LYS A 586 5.22 -8.32 -35.82
C LYS A 586 4.45 -8.66 -34.53
N VAL A 587 3.17 -8.95 -34.64
CA VAL A 587 2.33 -9.39 -33.51
C VAL A 587 2.57 -10.87 -33.18
N GLU A 588 2.73 -11.17 -31.89
CA GLU A 588 2.68 -12.52 -31.34
C GLU A 588 1.86 -12.52 -30.04
N VAL A 589 0.69 -13.16 -30.04
CA VAL A 589 -0.22 -13.19 -28.86
C VAL A 589 0.28 -14.25 -27.87
N LEU A 590 0.49 -13.85 -26.61
CA LEU A 590 1.10 -14.69 -25.56
C LEU A 590 0.12 -15.19 -24.49
N SER A 591 -1.17 -14.85 -24.57
CA SER A 591 -2.21 -15.50 -23.75
C SER A 591 -3.57 -15.45 -24.44
N SER A 592 -4.43 -16.44 -24.17
CA SER A 592 -5.83 -16.38 -24.57
C SER A 592 -6.69 -15.74 -23.46
N GLU A 593 -7.82 -15.13 -23.83
CA GLU A 593 -8.78 -14.59 -22.84
C GLU A 593 -9.69 -15.72 -22.35
N HIS A 594 -9.78 -15.88 -21.03
CA HIS A 594 -10.56 -16.97 -20.44
C HIS A 594 -12.03 -16.58 -20.31
N THR A 595 -12.76 -16.76 -21.42
CA THR A 595 -14.20 -16.46 -21.61
C THR A 595 -14.93 -17.68 -22.16
N SER A 596 -16.26 -17.73 -22.03
CA SER A 596 -17.08 -18.81 -22.61
C SER A 596 -17.09 -18.87 -24.14
N THR A 597 -16.62 -17.80 -24.81
CA THR A 597 -16.49 -17.74 -26.27
C THR A 597 -15.14 -18.23 -26.80
N ASN A 598 -14.13 -18.40 -25.94
CA ASN A 598 -12.83 -18.94 -26.33
C ASN A 598 -12.97 -20.47 -26.56
N PRO A 599 -12.61 -21.01 -27.74
CA PRO A 599 -12.81 -22.43 -28.05
C PRO A 599 -12.14 -23.42 -27.08
N SER A 600 -10.97 -23.10 -26.53
CA SER A 600 -10.25 -24.01 -25.61
C SER A 600 -10.94 -24.08 -24.24
N GLU A 601 -11.30 -22.93 -23.69
CA GLU A 601 -12.06 -22.84 -22.45
C GLU A 601 -13.47 -23.39 -22.62
N LYS A 602 -14.15 -23.11 -23.74
CA LYS A 602 -15.47 -23.70 -24.03
C LYS A 602 -15.42 -25.22 -24.03
N ALA A 603 -14.44 -25.83 -24.70
CA ALA A 603 -14.28 -27.29 -24.68
C ALA A 603 -14.05 -27.83 -23.26
N ARG A 604 -13.15 -27.20 -22.48
CA ARG A 604 -12.86 -27.55 -21.07
C ARG A 604 -14.09 -27.50 -20.17
N ILE A 605 -15.01 -26.57 -20.41
CA ILE A 605 -16.16 -26.32 -19.53
C ILE A 605 -17.37 -27.15 -19.97
N ASP A 606 -17.63 -27.27 -21.28
CA ASP A 606 -18.67 -28.13 -21.85
C ASP A 606 -18.44 -29.63 -21.51
N GLU A 607 -17.19 -30.05 -21.28
CA GLU A 607 -16.84 -31.40 -20.82
C GLU A 607 -17.25 -31.65 -19.35
N ALA A 608 -17.21 -30.62 -18.50
CA ALA A 608 -17.43 -30.74 -17.06
C ALA A 608 -18.86 -30.36 -16.60
N TYR A 609 -19.47 -29.34 -17.23
CA TYR A 609 -20.64 -28.63 -16.72
C TYR A 609 -21.72 -28.38 -17.80
N SER A 610 -22.98 -28.24 -17.39
CA SER A 610 -24.07 -27.93 -18.33
C SER A 610 -24.09 -26.44 -18.72
N ALA A 611 -24.71 -26.12 -19.86
CA ALA A 611 -24.91 -24.73 -20.29
C ALA A 611 -25.70 -23.91 -19.25
N GLU A 612 -26.62 -24.56 -18.54
CA GLU A 612 -27.38 -24.01 -17.43
C GLU A 612 -26.48 -23.66 -16.23
N ASP A 613 -25.55 -24.54 -15.85
CA ASP A 613 -24.57 -24.28 -14.77
C ASP A 613 -23.69 -23.06 -15.12
N ILE A 614 -23.15 -23.04 -16.35
CA ILE A 614 -22.33 -21.94 -16.86
C ILE A 614 -23.12 -20.63 -16.82
N SER A 615 -24.37 -20.64 -17.27
CA SER A 615 -25.26 -19.47 -17.25
C SER A 615 -25.54 -18.96 -15.82
N ILE A 616 -25.64 -19.85 -14.83
CA ILE A 616 -25.78 -19.47 -13.41
C ILE A 616 -24.51 -18.83 -12.88
N VAL A 617 -23.34 -19.42 -13.17
CA VAL A 617 -22.03 -18.89 -12.75
C VAL A 617 -21.76 -17.52 -13.37
N GLN A 618 -21.89 -17.36 -14.70
CA GLN A 618 -21.71 -16.08 -15.39
C GLN A 618 -22.65 -14.99 -14.85
N ARG A 619 -23.92 -15.33 -14.58
CA ARG A 619 -24.91 -14.41 -14.00
C ARG A 619 -24.55 -13.98 -12.58
N HIS A 620 -23.97 -14.86 -11.78
CA HIS A 620 -23.47 -14.51 -10.44
C HIS A 620 -22.24 -13.61 -10.51
N VAL A 621 -21.27 -13.92 -11.38
CA VAL A 621 -20.01 -13.18 -11.53
C VAL A 621 -20.22 -11.79 -12.16
N GLY A 622 -21.20 -11.62 -13.04
CA GLY A 622 -21.48 -10.34 -13.72
C GLY A 622 -20.43 -9.96 -14.77
N ARG A 623 -19.69 -10.95 -15.28
CA ARG A 623 -18.68 -10.87 -16.33
C ARG A 623 -18.52 -12.27 -16.93
N ASP A 624 -18.32 -12.38 -18.24
CA ASP A 624 -17.94 -13.66 -18.83
C ASP A 624 -16.44 -13.91 -18.57
N VAL A 625 -16.14 -14.64 -17.50
CA VAL A 625 -14.80 -15.16 -17.17
C VAL A 625 -14.91 -16.60 -16.71
N THR A 626 -13.97 -17.44 -17.16
CA THR A 626 -13.98 -18.89 -16.95
C THR A 626 -12.85 -19.40 -16.05
N ARG A 627 -11.91 -18.51 -15.71
CA ARG A 627 -10.89 -18.69 -14.66
C ARG A 627 -10.76 -17.40 -13.84
N ALA A 628 -10.63 -17.54 -12.53
CA ALA A 628 -10.50 -16.43 -11.58
C ALA A 628 -10.04 -16.91 -10.18
N PHE A 629 -9.33 -16.04 -9.47
CA PHE A 629 -9.12 -16.14 -8.03
C PHE A 629 -10.38 -15.74 -7.25
N GLY A 630 -10.53 -16.24 -6.02
CA GLY A 630 -11.69 -15.94 -5.16
C GLY A 630 -12.97 -16.54 -5.74
N LEU A 631 -14.07 -15.77 -5.76
CA LEU A 631 -15.41 -16.21 -6.21
C LEU A 631 -15.84 -17.52 -5.55
N ALA A 632 -15.66 -17.61 -4.24
CA ALA A 632 -15.82 -18.85 -3.49
C ALA A 632 -17.23 -19.44 -3.56
N MET A 633 -18.28 -18.66 -3.86
CA MET A 633 -19.62 -19.18 -4.14
C MET A 633 -19.66 -20.10 -5.39
N CYS A 634 -18.69 -20.00 -6.30
CA CYS A 634 -18.51 -20.88 -7.45
C CYS A 634 -17.53 -22.05 -7.17
N LYS A 635 -16.93 -22.11 -5.97
CA LYS A 635 -15.91 -23.11 -5.58
C LYS A 635 -16.32 -23.95 -4.35
N TRP A 636 -17.13 -23.40 -3.46
CA TRP A 636 -17.66 -24.07 -2.28
C TRP A 636 -18.84 -24.99 -2.61
N SER A 637 -18.96 -26.09 -1.85
CA SER A 637 -20.13 -26.98 -1.90
C SER A 637 -21.42 -26.26 -1.49
N GLN A 638 -22.57 -26.80 -1.92
CA GLN A 638 -23.88 -26.25 -1.58
C GLN A 638 -24.10 -26.12 -0.06
N GLU A 639 -23.62 -27.10 0.72
CA GLU A 639 -23.69 -27.09 2.19
C GLU A 639 -22.91 -25.91 2.79
N VAL A 640 -21.70 -25.65 2.30
CA VAL A 640 -20.90 -24.50 2.76
C VAL A 640 -21.59 -23.20 2.40
N GLN A 641 -22.13 -23.05 1.18
CA GLN A 641 -22.89 -21.86 0.78
C GLN A 641 -24.13 -21.64 1.66
N GLU A 642 -24.92 -22.70 1.90
CA GLU A 642 -26.12 -22.64 2.75
C GLU A 642 -25.79 -22.27 4.20
N ARG A 643 -24.69 -22.82 4.74
CA ARG A 643 -24.20 -22.47 6.07
C ARG A 643 -23.69 -21.02 6.13
N MET A 644 -22.92 -20.57 5.14
CA MET A 644 -22.44 -19.18 5.04
C MET A 644 -23.60 -18.18 5.04
N HIS A 645 -24.62 -18.41 4.22
CA HIS A 645 -25.80 -17.56 4.16
C HIS A 645 -26.58 -17.53 5.48
N LYS A 646 -26.86 -18.71 6.06
CA LYS A 646 -27.67 -18.87 7.27
C LYS A 646 -27.00 -18.34 8.54
N GLU A 647 -25.70 -18.56 8.71
CA GLU A 647 -25.00 -18.31 9.96
C GLU A 647 -24.13 -17.04 9.92
N TYR A 648 -23.49 -16.70 8.79
CA TYR A 648 -22.37 -15.74 8.76
C TYR A 648 -22.58 -14.51 7.86
N MET A 649 -23.80 -14.27 7.36
CA MET A 649 -24.15 -13.19 6.41
C MET A 649 -23.55 -13.36 4.99
N GLY A 650 -23.36 -14.61 4.54
CA GLY A 650 -22.98 -14.91 3.16
C GLY A 650 -24.06 -14.56 2.13
N ASP A 651 -23.62 -14.41 0.87
CA ASP A 651 -24.49 -14.33 -0.31
C ASP A 651 -25.51 -15.50 -0.32
N PRO A 652 -26.72 -15.31 -0.87
CA PRO A 652 -27.66 -16.41 -1.11
C PRO A 652 -26.98 -17.55 -1.90
N PRO A 653 -27.16 -18.82 -1.51
CA PRO A 653 -26.57 -19.96 -2.22
C PRO A 653 -27.02 -20.00 -3.67
N LEU A 654 -26.12 -20.40 -4.57
CA LEU A 654 -26.47 -20.59 -5.97
C LEU A 654 -27.53 -21.70 -6.08
N ARG A 655 -28.53 -21.50 -6.94
CA ARG A 655 -29.68 -22.40 -7.13
C ARG A 655 -29.85 -22.73 -8.60
N GLY A 656 -30.34 -23.95 -8.87
CA GLY A 656 -30.44 -24.49 -10.22
C GLY A 656 -29.15 -25.11 -10.77
N LEU A 657 -28.04 -25.02 -10.02
CA LEU A 657 -26.83 -25.78 -10.34
C LEU A 657 -27.10 -27.29 -10.24
N SER A 658 -26.46 -28.04 -11.13
CA SER A 658 -26.62 -29.48 -11.33
C SER A 658 -26.00 -30.30 -10.19
N SER A 659 -26.67 -30.35 -9.03
CA SER A 659 -26.35 -31.25 -7.93
C SER A 659 -26.63 -32.72 -8.33
N GLY A 660 -25.76 -33.30 -9.13
CA GLY A 660 -26.02 -34.54 -9.85
C GLY A 660 -25.53 -35.82 -9.16
N PRO A 661 -26.45 -36.72 -8.76
CA PRO A 661 -26.18 -38.15 -8.64
C PRO A 661 -26.74 -38.91 -9.87
N THR A 662 -26.09 -38.78 -11.03
CA THR A 662 -26.50 -39.48 -12.28
C THR A 662 -25.32 -40.14 -12.99
N SER A 663 -25.12 -41.43 -12.67
CA SER A 663 -24.28 -42.48 -13.31
C SER A 663 -22.77 -42.24 -13.53
N ASN A 664 -22.32 -41.04 -13.89
CA ASN A 664 -20.90 -40.65 -13.94
C ASN A 664 -20.74 -39.44 -13.01
N SER A 665 -20.31 -39.67 -11.77
CA SER A 665 -20.54 -38.75 -10.64
C SER A 665 -19.34 -37.94 -10.15
N GLU A 666 -18.22 -37.92 -10.88
CA GLU A 666 -16.96 -37.32 -10.38
C GLU A 666 -16.67 -35.90 -10.89
N THR A 667 -17.26 -35.45 -12.01
CA THR A 667 -16.90 -34.17 -12.67
C THR A 667 -17.89 -33.02 -12.48
N ARG A 668 -19.11 -33.27 -12.01
CA ARG A 668 -20.21 -32.27 -12.01
C ARG A 668 -20.34 -31.43 -10.74
N SER A 669 -19.44 -31.59 -9.78
CA SER A 669 -19.39 -30.77 -8.56
C SER A 669 -18.56 -29.50 -8.75
N PRO A 670 -18.72 -28.46 -7.91
CA PRO A 670 -17.75 -27.38 -7.83
C PRO A 670 -16.33 -27.92 -7.55
N PRO A 671 -15.26 -27.21 -7.99
CA PRO A 671 -15.26 -25.81 -8.38
C PRO A 671 -15.56 -25.54 -9.87
N TYR A 672 -16.63 -24.78 -10.14
CA TYR A 672 -17.04 -24.39 -11.49
C TYR A 672 -16.10 -23.37 -12.16
N ILE A 673 -15.24 -22.72 -11.38
CA ILE A 673 -14.22 -21.77 -11.86
C ILE A 673 -12.90 -22.05 -11.14
N THR A 674 -11.80 -22.07 -11.90
CA THR A 674 -10.45 -22.39 -11.40
C THR A 674 -9.56 -21.15 -11.36
N ALA A 675 -8.56 -21.14 -10.48
CA ALA A 675 -7.46 -20.17 -10.48
C ALA A 675 -6.19 -20.73 -11.18
N GLU A 676 -6.29 -21.88 -11.86
CA GLU A 676 -5.15 -22.46 -12.58
C GLU A 676 -4.77 -21.64 -13.83
N PRO A 677 -3.50 -21.20 -13.96
CA PRO A 677 -3.09 -20.38 -15.09
C PRO A 677 -2.93 -21.18 -16.38
N GLU A 678 -3.33 -20.58 -17.50
CA GLU A 678 -2.73 -20.92 -18.79
C GLU A 678 -1.32 -20.33 -18.81
N ILE A 679 -0.30 -21.14 -19.11
CA ILE A 679 1.10 -20.70 -19.15
C ILE A 679 1.68 -20.85 -20.55
N THR A 680 2.12 -19.74 -21.12
CA THR A 680 2.81 -19.68 -22.42
C THR A 680 4.27 -19.28 -22.19
N THR A 681 5.20 -19.98 -22.85
CA THR A 681 6.65 -19.72 -22.76
C THR A 681 7.18 -19.30 -24.12
N VAL A 682 8.00 -18.24 -24.15
CA VAL A 682 8.54 -17.65 -25.37
C VAL A 682 9.97 -17.14 -25.14
N GLN A 683 10.81 -17.18 -26.18
CA GLN A 683 12.11 -16.51 -26.17
C GLN A 683 11.98 -15.09 -26.73
N VAL A 684 12.56 -14.12 -26.00
CA VAL A 684 12.50 -12.70 -26.30
C VAL A 684 13.69 -12.27 -27.15
N GLY A 685 13.43 -11.54 -28.23
CA GLY A 685 14.45 -10.92 -29.09
C GLY A 685 14.92 -9.55 -28.57
N PRO A 686 16.03 -9.01 -29.10
CA PRO A 686 16.40 -7.61 -28.89
C PRO A 686 15.30 -6.67 -29.42
N ASP A 687 15.06 -5.57 -28.71
CA ASP A 687 14.03 -4.56 -29.02
C ASP A 687 12.57 -5.09 -29.05
N ASP A 688 12.31 -6.36 -28.67
CA ASP A 688 10.94 -6.87 -28.48
C ASP A 688 10.23 -6.08 -27.35
N VAL A 689 8.90 -5.96 -27.43
CA VAL A 689 8.07 -5.22 -26.47
C VAL A 689 6.83 -6.00 -26.08
N LEU A 690 6.63 -6.22 -24.77
CA LEU A 690 5.45 -6.87 -24.21
C LEU A 690 4.39 -5.84 -23.81
N ILE A 691 3.15 -6.04 -24.26
CA ILE A 691 1.94 -5.42 -23.73
C ILE A 691 1.24 -6.42 -22.81
N MET A 692 0.99 -6.05 -21.57
CA MET A 692 0.03 -6.69 -20.67
C MET A 692 -1.12 -5.72 -20.44
N ALA A 693 -2.36 -6.09 -20.78
CA ALA A 693 -3.51 -5.22 -20.51
C ALA A 693 -4.78 -5.98 -20.16
N ASN A 694 -5.68 -5.29 -19.46
CA ASN A 694 -7.00 -5.81 -19.09
C ASN A 694 -8.00 -5.70 -20.25
N LYS A 695 -9.18 -6.31 -20.07
CA LYS A 695 -10.27 -6.34 -21.07
C LYS A 695 -10.63 -4.97 -21.65
N GLY A 696 -10.56 -3.90 -20.86
CA GLY A 696 -10.90 -2.54 -21.31
C GLY A 696 -10.06 -2.04 -22.49
N LEU A 697 -8.78 -2.44 -22.56
CA LEU A 697 -7.94 -2.12 -23.72
C LEU A 697 -8.34 -2.95 -24.95
N TRP A 698 -8.49 -4.26 -24.80
CA TRP A 698 -8.75 -5.21 -25.90
C TRP A 698 -10.18 -5.12 -26.44
N ASN A 699 -11.13 -4.61 -25.64
CA ASN A 699 -12.43 -4.15 -26.12
C ASN A 699 -12.35 -2.89 -27.01
N SER A 700 -11.21 -2.18 -27.03
CA SER A 700 -11.02 -0.92 -27.78
C SER A 700 -10.11 -1.06 -29.00
N LEU A 701 -9.01 -1.81 -28.89
CA LEU A 701 -7.94 -1.93 -29.90
C LEU A 701 -7.71 -3.39 -30.28
N THR A 702 -7.44 -3.67 -31.56
CA THR A 702 -6.93 -5.00 -31.97
C THR A 702 -5.46 -5.17 -31.56
N ASN A 703 -4.92 -6.39 -31.63
CA ASN A 703 -3.53 -6.65 -31.24
C ASN A 703 -2.55 -5.83 -32.11
N GLU A 704 -2.85 -5.75 -33.40
CA GLU A 704 -2.09 -5.09 -34.44
C GLU A 704 -2.17 -3.56 -34.26
N GLU A 705 -3.34 -3.02 -33.89
CA GLU A 705 -3.47 -1.61 -33.53
C GLU A 705 -2.63 -1.26 -32.30
N ALA A 706 -2.73 -2.05 -31.22
CA ALA A 706 -1.96 -1.80 -29.99
C ALA A 706 -0.44 -1.91 -30.23
N VAL A 707 0.02 -2.96 -30.93
CA VAL A 707 1.44 -3.14 -31.27
C VAL A 707 1.92 -2.05 -32.24
N GLY A 708 1.16 -1.72 -33.27
CA GLY A 708 1.50 -0.67 -34.24
C GLY A 708 1.52 0.74 -33.63
N LEU A 709 0.64 1.02 -32.67
CA LEU A 709 0.69 2.23 -31.85
C LEU A 709 2.01 2.33 -31.07
N LEU A 710 2.50 1.23 -30.47
CA LEU A 710 3.81 1.21 -29.81
C LEU A 710 4.97 1.34 -30.80
N GLY A 711 4.90 0.71 -31.97
CA GLY A 711 5.92 0.87 -33.03
C GLY A 711 6.06 2.33 -33.46
N LYS A 712 4.94 3.04 -33.65
CA LYS A 712 4.96 4.48 -33.93
C LYS A 712 5.55 5.29 -32.78
N TRP A 713 5.18 4.94 -31.54
CA TRP A 713 5.64 5.62 -30.34
C TRP A 713 7.16 5.48 -30.14
N LEU A 714 7.72 4.29 -30.38
CA LEU A 714 9.16 4.03 -30.40
C LEU A 714 9.89 4.88 -31.46
N MET A 715 9.35 4.94 -32.68
CA MET A 715 9.91 5.82 -33.72
C MET A 715 9.91 7.28 -33.27
N GLN A 716 8.79 7.79 -32.75
CA GLN A 716 8.67 9.19 -32.32
C GLN A 716 9.57 9.52 -31.13
N ARG A 717 9.72 8.59 -30.18
CA ARG A 717 10.67 8.69 -29.06
C ARG A 717 12.10 8.93 -29.54
N ASN A 718 12.52 8.31 -30.64
CA ASN A 718 13.87 8.48 -31.17
C ASN A 718 14.11 9.83 -31.89
N TYR A 719 13.05 10.60 -32.17
CA TYR A 719 13.15 11.88 -32.91
C TYR A 719 12.70 13.13 -32.14
N ARG A 720 11.86 13.03 -31.08
CA ARG A 720 11.16 14.19 -30.47
C ARG A 720 11.39 14.43 -28.97
N LEU A 721 12.55 14.06 -28.43
CA LEU A 721 12.88 14.23 -27.00
C LEU A 721 13.08 15.70 -26.52
N GLN A 722 12.85 16.72 -27.35
CA GLN A 722 13.15 18.13 -27.00
C GLN A 722 12.09 19.16 -27.40
N GLU A 723 10.99 18.78 -28.06
CA GLU A 723 9.95 19.73 -28.50
C GLU A 723 8.78 19.83 -27.49
N PRO A 724 8.30 21.04 -27.15
CA PRO A 724 7.05 21.20 -26.40
C PRO A 724 5.88 20.62 -27.20
N ILE A 725 5.04 19.80 -26.56
CA ILE A 725 3.94 19.12 -27.26
C ILE A 725 2.78 20.11 -27.43
N THR A 726 2.73 20.69 -28.63
CA THR A 726 1.68 21.62 -29.08
C THR A 726 0.33 20.94 -29.21
N GLU A 727 -0.74 21.73 -29.37
CA GLU A 727 -2.02 21.19 -29.78
C GLU A 727 -1.87 20.46 -31.14
N PRO A 728 -2.33 19.21 -31.29
CA PRO A 728 -2.11 18.45 -32.51
C PRO A 728 -2.97 18.93 -33.68
N THR A 729 -2.36 18.99 -34.86
CA THR A 729 -3.04 19.26 -36.13
C THR A 729 -3.58 17.98 -36.75
N GLU A 730 -4.48 18.07 -37.75
CA GLU A 730 -4.97 16.88 -38.46
C GLU A 730 -3.84 16.09 -39.16
N GLU A 731 -2.75 16.75 -39.53
CA GLU A 731 -1.52 16.12 -40.07
C GLU A 731 -0.79 15.23 -39.05
N ASN A 732 -1.19 15.27 -37.77
CA ASN A 732 -0.65 14.42 -36.71
C ASN A 732 -1.57 13.23 -36.38
N PHE A 733 -2.73 13.13 -37.04
CA PHE A 733 -3.64 12.00 -36.91
C PHE A 733 -3.20 10.85 -37.81
N MET A 734 -3.50 9.63 -37.39
CA MET A 734 -3.11 8.41 -38.10
C MET A 734 -4.32 7.50 -38.31
N THR A 735 -4.40 6.89 -39.48
CA THR A 735 -5.30 5.75 -39.75
C THR A 735 -4.57 4.43 -39.55
N ARG A 736 -5.31 3.31 -39.53
CA ARG A 736 -4.80 1.95 -39.25
C ARG A 736 -3.63 1.57 -40.17
N ASP A 737 -3.73 1.91 -41.45
CA ASP A 737 -2.73 1.71 -42.50
C ASP A 737 -1.40 2.48 -42.30
N MET A 738 -1.39 3.51 -41.45
CA MET A 738 -0.17 4.29 -41.12
C MET A 738 0.64 3.70 -39.96
N LEU A 739 0.17 2.62 -39.33
CA LEU A 739 0.84 2.00 -38.18
C LEU A 739 1.97 1.06 -38.67
N PRO A 740 3.19 1.14 -38.10
CA PRO A 740 4.33 0.30 -38.47
C PRO A 740 4.21 -1.11 -37.88
N VAL A 741 3.24 -1.87 -38.36
CA VAL A 741 2.91 -3.23 -37.94
C VAL A 741 2.61 -4.12 -39.15
N ASP A 742 2.58 -5.44 -38.93
CA ASP A 742 2.13 -6.42 -39.92
C ASP A 742 0.68 -6.85 -39.65
N PHE A 743 -0.21 -6.52 -40.58
CA PHE A 743 -1.63 -6.91 -40.58
C PHE A 743 -1.89 -8.19 -41.40
N SER A 744 -0.88 -8.83 -42.01
CA SER A 744 -1.09 -9.95 -42.95
C SER A 744 -1.70 -11.21 -42.33
N ASN A 745 -1.66 -11.33 -41.01
CA ASN A 745 -2.22 -12.44 -40.22
C ASN A 745 -3.33 -11.97 -39.26
N GLU A 746 -3.94 -10.81 -39.53
CA GLU A 746 -5.02 -10.24 -38.72
C GLU A 746 -6.27 -11.14 -38.66
N SER A 747 -6.81 -11.32 -37.45
CA SER A 747 -8.19 -11.80 -37.22
C SER A 747 -9.20 -10.65 -37.32
N GLU A 748 -10.42 -10.92 -37.80
CA GLU A 748 -11.52 -9.94 -37.86
C GLU A 748 -11.58 -9.05 -36.59
N ASP A 749 -11.68 -7.73 -36.78
CA ASP A 749 -11.77 -6.76 -35.68
C ASP A 749 -12.98 -7.10 -34.80
N THR A 750 -12.71 -7.67 -33.63
CA THR A 750 -13.71 -8.06 -32.61
C THR A 750 -13.93 -6.98 -31.55
N THR A 751 -13.27 -5.82 -31.64
CA THR A 751 -13.40 -4.73 -30.67
C THR A 751 -14.84 -4.22 -30.56
N THR A 752 -15.23 -3.74 -29.38
CA THR A 752 -16.62 -3.43 -29.03
C THR A 752 -16.84 -1.94 -28.82
N TRP A 753 -15.90 -1.22 -28.20
CA TRP A 753 -16.11 0.17 -27.76
C TRP A 753 -16.27 1.15 -28.92
N TYR A 754 -15.32 1.21 -29.87
CA TYR A 754 -15.43 2.11 -31.04
C TYR A 754 -16.71 1.89 -31.86
N LYS A 755 -17.13 0.63 -32.03
CA LYS A 755 -18.39 0.27 -32.72
C LYS A 755 -19.61 0.78 -31.94
N ARG A 756 -19.62 0.57 -30.62
CA ARG A 756 -20.69 1.03 -29.72
C ARG A 756 -20.79 2.56 -29.65
N TRP A 757 -19.67 3.26 -29.75
CA TRP A 757 -19.61 4.72 -29.84
C TRP A 757 -19.97 5.26 -31.22
N ASN A 758 -20.10 4.40 -32.24
CA ASN A 758 -20.23 4.76 -33.66
C ASN A 758 -19.11 5.72 -34.12
N LEU A 759 -17.89 5.48 -33.65
CA LEU A 759 -16.73 6.36 -33.83
C LEU A 759 -15.73 5.68 -34.79
N PRO A 760 -15.26 6.34 -35.86
CA PRO A 760 -14.22 5.77 -36.73
C PRO A 760 -12.87 5.84 -36.00
N LYS A 761 -12.09 4.75 -36.00
CA LYS A 761 -10.75 4.73 -35.37
C LYS A 761 -9.83 5.75 -36.06
N LYS A 762 -9.43 6.79 -35.31
CA LYS A 762 -8.38 7.76 -35.67
C LYS A 762 -7.39 7.84 -34.51
N PHE A 763 -6.13 7.58 -34.79
CA PHE A 763 -5.07 7.45 -33.80
C PHE A 763 -4.18 8.69 -33.72
N ILE A 764 -3.43 8.81 -32.63
CA ILE A 764 -2.57 9.97 -32.34
C ILE A 764 -1.38 9.56 -31.46
N CYS A 765 -0.22 10.20 -31.62
CA CYS A 765 0.98 9.92 -30.82
C CYS A 765 1.52 11.21 -30.19
N VAL A 766 1.13 11.47 -28.94
CA VAL A 766 1.41 12.73 -28.19
C VAL A 766 1.79 12.50 -26.73
N ASP A 767 1.99 11.24 -26.36
CA ASP A 767 2.18 10.80 -24.98
C ASP A 767 3.64 10.44 -24.71
N SER A 768 4.17 10.93 -23.59
CA SER A 768 5.52 10.62 -23.14
C SER A 768 5.64 9.24 -22.50
N ASN A 769 4.52 8.56 -22.19
CA ASN A 769 4.41 7.23 -21.58
C ASN A 769 3.58 6.29 -22.51
N ALA A 770 4.06 5.08 -22.72
CA ALA A 770 3.50 4.10 -23.65
C ALA A 770 2.17 3.47 -23.18
N GLY A 771 1.96 3.31 -21.87
CA GLY A 771 0.68 2.89 -21.31
C GLY A 771 -0.39 3.98 -21.48
N VAL A 772 -0.04 5.24 -21.24
CA VAL A 772 -0.93 6.40 -21.49
C VAL A 772 -1.25 6.54 -22.97
N HIS A 773 -0.26 6.36 -23.86
CA HIS A 773 -0.45 6.34 -25.32
C HIS A 773 -1.50 5.32 -25.76
N LEU A 774 -1.41 4.09 -25.25
CA LEU A 774 -2.39 3.03 -25.54
C LEU A 774 -3.78 3.35 -24.99
N ILE A 775 -3.87 3.87 -23.75
CA ILE A 775 -5.15 4.27 -23.15
C ILE A 775 -5.79 5.46 -23.88
N ARG A 776 -5.01 6.46 -24.33
CA ARG A 776 -5.53 7.56 -25.18
C ARG A 776 -6.17 7.02 -26.45
N ASN A 777 -5.46 6.13 -27.15
CA ASN A 777 -5.92 5.58 -28.41
C ASN A 777 -7.06 4.55 -28.25
N ALA A 778 -7.22 3.95 -27.07
CA ALA A 778 -8.42 3.20 -26.71
C ALA A 778 -9.66 4.11 -26.52
N LEU A 779 -9.48 5.33 -26.00
CA LEU A 779 -10.56 6.27 -25.63
C LEU A 779 -10.97 7.26 -26.73
N GLY A 780 -10.81 6.90 -28.00
CA GLY A 780 -11.11 7.75 -29.15
C GLY A 780 -9.89 8.41 -29.82
N GLY A 781 -8.69 8.31 -29.22
CA GLY A 781 -7.43 8.70 -29.86
C GLY A 781 -7.37 10.17 -30.27
N ALA A 782 -7.49 10.43 -31.57
CA ALA A 782 -7.50 11.78 -32.14
C ALA A 782 -8.82 12.55 -31.93
N HIS A 783 -9.92 11.89 -31.56
CA HIS A 783 -11.23 12.51 -31.36
C HIS A 783 -11.33 13.23 -30.00
N ARG A 784 -10.53 14.31 -29.86
CA ARG A 784 -10.33 15.05 -28.60
C ARG A 784 -11.62 15.31 -27.80
N ASP A 785 -12.62 15.94 -28.41
CA ASP A 785 -13.91 16.28 -27.78
C ASP A 785 -14.65 15.04 -27.24
N PHE A 786 -14.58 13.93 -27.98
CA PHE A 786 -15.17 12.66 -27.55
C PHE A 786 -14.40 12.02 -26.37
N THR A 787 -13.07 12.08 -26.41
CA THR A 787 -12.23 11.65 -25.28
C THR A 787 -12.46 12.51 -24.03
N GLU A 788 -12.61 13.83 -24.18
CA GLU A 788 -13.01 14.74 -23.09
C GLU A 788 -14.37 14.34 -22.51
N GLY A 789 -15.36 14.10 -23.38
CA GLY A 789 -16.67 13.59 -23.00
C GLY A 789 -16.60 12.29 -22.19
N LEU A 790 -15.86 11.27 -22.67
CA LEU A 790 -15.70 9.97 -22.02
C LEU A 790 -15.04 10.03 -20.63
N LEU A 791 -14.12 10.98 -20.43
CA LEU A 791 -13.45 11.19 -19.14
C LEU A 791 -14.37 11.87 -18.13
N MET A 792 -15.25 12.77 -18.58
CA MET A 792 -16.21 13.48 -17.72
C MET A 792 -17.41 12.61 -17.30
N VAL A 793 -17.60 11.42 -17.87
CA VAL A 793 -18.69 10.50 -17.50
C VAL A 793 -18.51 10.01 -16.04
N PRO A 794 -19.48 10.21 -15.14
CA PRO A 794 -19.39 9.72 -13.75
C PRO A 794 -19.73 8.22 -13.63
N TYR A 795 -19.32 7.59 -12.53
CA TYR A 795 -19.81 6.27 -12.14
C TYR A 795 -21.32 6.34 -11.81
N PRO A 796 -22.15 5.33 -12.18
CA PRO A 796 -21.80 4.05 -12.83
C PRO A 796 -21.77 4.11 -14.37
N PHE A 797 -21.98 5.27 -14.99
CA PHE A 797 -22.06 5.40 -16.43
C PHE A 797 -20.71 5.18 -17.13
N CYS A 798 -19.57 5.57 -16.53
CA CYS A 798 -18.25 5.34 -17.13
C CYS A 798 -17.90 3.86 -17.27
N ALA A 799 -18.17 3.05 -16.24
CA ALA A 799 -17.99 1.60 -16.30
C ALA A 799 -18.77 0.98 -17.47
N ASN A 800 -20.00 1.46 -17.70
CA ASN A 800 -20.85 1.02 -18.81
C ASN A 800 -20.47 1.59 -20.19
N ASN A 801 -19.58 2.58 -20.30
CA ASN A 801 -19.25 3.26 -21.56
C ASN A 801 -17.78 3.15 -22.00
N ARG A 802 -16.85 2.81 -21.10
CA ARG A 802 -15.42 2.62 -21.41
C ARG A 802 -14.70 1.58 -20.53
N GLU A 803 -15.40 0.92 -19.61
CA GLU A 803 -14.80 0.05 -18.59
C GLU A 803 -13.68 0.75 -17.76
N GLU A 804 -12.91 -0.04 -17.01
CA GLU A 804 -11.60 0.37 -16.47
C GLU A 804 -10.51 -0.05 -17.46
N LEU A 805 -9.51 0.80 -17.67
CA LEU A 805 -8.37 0.49 -18.56
C LEU A 805 -7.08 0.45 -17.76
N ALA A 806 -6.31 -0.62 -17.95
CA ALA A 806 -5.04 -0.84 -17.28
C ALA A 806 -4.04 -1.50 -18.24
N VAL A 807 -2.84 -0.93 -18.34
CA VAL A 807 -1.80 -1.35 -19.27
C VAL A 807 -0.43 -1.29 -18.59
N THR A 808 0.36 -2.35 -18.74
CA THR A 808 1.80 -2.37 -18.52
C THR A 808 2.49 -2.69 -19.85
N VAL A 809 3.50 -1.89 -20.22
CA VAL A 809 4.36 -2.08 -21.38
C VAL A 809 5.79 -2.33 -20.88
N ILE A 810 6.44 -3.39 -21.34
CA ILE A 810 7.82 -3.77 -20.95
C ILE A 810 8.69 -3.87 -22.21
N PHE A 811 9.84 -3.20 -22.19
CA PHE A 811 10.78 -3.09 -23.31
C PHE A 811 12.06 -3.88 -22.99
N PHE A 812 12.53 -4.71 -23.94
CA PHE A 812 13.65 -5.63 -23.74
C PHE A 812 14.93 -5.26 -24.53
N GLU A 813 16.07 -5.82 -24.11
CA GLU A 813 17.42 -5.65 -24.71
C GLU A 813 17.96 -6.97 -25.30
#